data_AF-A0A1V6M2D3-F1
#
_entry.id   AF-A0A1V6M2D3-F1
#
_cell.length_a   1.000
_cell.length_b   1.000
_cell.length_c   1.000
_cell.angle_alpha   90.00
_cell.angle_beta   90.00
_cell.angle_gamma   90.00
#
_symmetry.space_group_name_H-M   'P 1'
#
loop_
_entity.id
_entity.type
_entity.pdbx_description
1 polymer ?
#
loop_
_entity_poly.entity_id
_entity_poly.type
_entity_poly.pdbx_seq_one_letter_code
_entity_poly.pdbx_strand_id
1 'polypeptide(L)'
;MLQKILHFIFLSSAILALSAVLSDAFAKEDVHVPVDGQSFSTKGFFDLETLGFERDRVNFNKGWLGIFMEDAEGKGILVKEITQGSPAAEAGLKAGDIISKINNESIPGTDNLNIIQFKKAIEAIGTGGMPALTVFRDNVEMVFTPRLFGKLLKGVSVSDPPFLSETRSKLTGEDMDASSLSSFMQKTDMPAEDLSPNGGGKTSPDPEYSRMSFIEFAIKNEKYRDLLGTTLQRIGEEAYAREGFQSNDKVNPFRLSIINYFMLHPFDTPKIGQAIVDTFCGKDFCAQPGYAAELLDIKIDWPDDRDEGMANKTVIPPDTDPHKKIRTSDSLQEQLQIIIDSLPSCVALVEGAFRDLSPEEAGFLYQNAHKVWLPNEKIEPQDLARILALSQKINLAKLFKATSLLLSQLAPFRYEQGAAGQEKAHPDAISPTVTPFHLPASLQCANHQEIPDEASMRDKSSESVTVTGETKTGDLPINRTPSPGGKELEKEGIGTSQDFAGDILFVQDTSVGKIVVGGTGTSYYYGDAAMIIDLGGNDYYFNNAGSSRKDIPVSLCIDLSGDDIYHTDTAFSQGTGRFGVGILWDCKGSDKYISQDFSQGSCIYGIGMLRDDDGNDFYSGHVVNQGAGFFGAGLLNDLSGNDVYFSRQFAQGVGFTKGLGVLLDVCGKDFYFAGGEYPDFRDPEKSSQSMSQGMGMGIRPEESIVGASGGLGMLIDRKGDDQYYGDYFSQGSGYYFALGFLWDGHGNDTYHAGRYAQGAGIHSAIGFLKDTYGDDTYESTFGVSQGCGHDTGIGFLVGDYGNDTYRSKTTSQGVGLEKGIGVLADFCGNDIYDANNHSQGVSTPSKTEEVSGIGILIDYQGDHDTFHDLIAEHLLLYRSNGGLVLNK
;
A
#
# COMPACT_ATOMS: atom_id res chain seq x y z
N MET A 1 -47.51 -19.76 50.66
CA MET A 1 -46.50 -18.91 50.01
C MET A 1 -45.24 -19.72 49.69
N LEU A 2 -44.62 -20.37 50.69
CA LEU A 2 -43.45 -21.24 50.51
C LEU A 2 -43.63 -22.35 49.44
N GLN A 3 -44.80 -22.98 49.40
CA GLN A 3 -45.11 -24.06 48.44
C GLN A 3 -45.24 -23.58 46.98
N LYS A 4 -45.60 -22.29 46.76
CA LYS A 4 -45.63 -21.66 45.44
C LYS A 4 -44.23 -21.24 44.99
N ILE A 5 -43.38 -20.82 45.93
CA ILE A 5 -41.97 -20.49 45.69
C ILE A 5 -41.20 -21.76 45.31
N LEU A 6 -41.40 -22.87 46.02
CA LEU A 6 -40.78 -24.15 45.67
C LEU A 6 -41.23 -24.69 44.31
N HIS A 7 -42.52 -24.58 43.96
CA HIS A 7 -42.99 -24.95 42.62
C HIS A 7 -42.40 -24.05 41.53
N PHE A 8 -42.27 -22.74 41.78
CA PHE A 8 -41.65 -21.82 40.83
C PHE A 8 -40.18 -22.16 40.62
N ILE A 9 -39.41 -22.37 41.70
CA ILE A 9 -38.00 -22.78 41.61
C ILE A 9 -37.86 -24.10 40.86
N PHE A 10 -38.69 -25.11 41.15
CA PHE A 10 -38.62 -26.41 40.48
C PHE A 10 -38.98 -26.31 38.98
N LEU A 11 -39.98 -25.51 38.63
CA LEU A 11 -40.37 -25.28 37.23
C LEU A 11 -39.29 -24.48 36.48
N SER A 12 -38.70 -23.46 37.11
CA SER A 12 -37.57 -22.71 36.54
C SER A 12 -36.34 -23.59 36.34
N SER A 13 -36.03 -24.47 37.31
CA SER A 13 -34.91 -25.41 37.23
C SER A 13 -35.13 -26.45 36.13
N ALA A 14 -36.36 -26.95 35.98
CA ALA A 14 -36.72 -27.89 34.94
C ALA A 14 -36.72 -27.24 33.55
N ILE A 15 -37.13 -25.97 33.42
CA ILE A 15 -37.04 -25.20 32.17
C ILE A 15 -35.58 -24.91 31.81
N LEU A 16 -34.72 -24.58 32.78
CA LEU A 16 -33.28 -24.40 32.57
C LEU A 16 -32.57 -25.71 32.21
N ALA A 17 -32.93 -26.82 32.85
CA ALA A 17 -32.40 -28.15 32.49
C ALA A 17 -32.90 -28.61 31.12
N LEU A 18 -34.17 -28.35 30.79
CA LEU A 18 -34.73 -28.68 29.48
C LEU A 18 -34.20 -27.74 28.39
N SER A 19 -33.90 -26.47 28.68
CA SER A 19 -33.25 -25.56 27.73
C SER A 19 -31.78 -25.90 27.51
N ALA A 20 -31.07 -26.35 28.55
CA ALA A 20 -29.70 -26.85 28.43
C ALA A 20 -29.64 -28.18 27.65
N VAL A 21 -30.61 -29.08 27.89
CA VAL A 21 -30.70 -30.36 27.17
C VAL A 21 -31.25 -30.18 25.74
N LEU A 22 -32.10 -29.18 25.47
CA LEU A 22 -32.56 -28.84 24.11
C LEU A 22 -31.56 -27.98 23.33
N SER A 23 -30.69 -27.21 23.98
CA SER A 23 -29.56 -26.54 23.31
C SER A 23 -28.46 -27.54 22.93
N ASP A 24 -28.26 -28.60 23.73
CA ASP A 24 -27.34 -29.70 23.38
C ASP A 24 -27.95 -30.68 22.35
N ALA A 25 -29.28 -30.76 22.20
CA ALA A 25 -29.91 -31.71 21.30
C ALA A 25 -29.86 -31.34 19.80
N PHE A 26 -29.30 -30.19 19.43
CA PHE A 26 -29.14 -29.77 18.03
C PHE A 26 -27.81 -29.05 17.75
N ALA A 27 -26.74 -29.34 18.49
CA ALA A 27 -25.40 -29.04 18.00
C ALA A 27 -25.18 -29.89 16.74
N LYS A 28 -25.20 -29.26 15.54
CA LYS A 28 -24.86 -29.96 14.31
C LYS A 28 -23.43 -30.49 14.48
N GLU A 29 -23.22 -31.79 14.36
CA GLU A 29 -21.87 -32.36 14.41
C GLU A 29 -21.01 -31.88 13.23
N ASP A 30 -19.70 -31.91 13.42
CA ASP A 30 -18.73 -31.66 12.36
C ASP A 30 -18.87 -32.74 11.27
N VAL A 31 -18.67 -32.34 10.01
CA VAL A 31 -18.84 -33.25 8.87
C VAL A 31 -17.47 -33.62 8.33
N HIS A 32 -17.20 -34.93 8.33
CA HIS A 32 -15.95 -35.52 7.86
C HIS A 32 -16.11 -36.03 6.43
N VAL A 33 -15.20 -35.63 5.54
CA VAL A 33 -15.16 -36.06 4.14
C VAL A 33 -13.77 -36.62 3.83
N PRO A 34 -13.62 -37.93 3.56
CA PRO A 34 -12.34 -38.49 3.13
C PRO A 34 -11.90 -37.89 1.79
N VAL A 35 -10.62 -37.57 1.67
CA VAL A 35 -10.03 -37.03 0.43
C VAL A 35 -8.96 -37.97 -0.17
N ASP A 36 -8.88 -39.21 0.29
CA ASP A 36 -8.04 -40.26 -0.28
C ASP A 36 -8.23 -40.36 -1.81
N GLY A 37 -7.12 -40.27 -2.55
CA GLY A 37 -7.13 -40.36 -4.01
C GLY A 37 -7.69 -39.14 -4.74
N GLN A 38 -8.07 -38.07 -4.04
CA GLN A 38 -8.37 -36.77 -4.66
C GLN A 38 -7.07 -36.00 -4.92
N SER A 39 -6.94 -35.35 -6.08
CA SER A 39 -5.79 -34.51 -6.41
C SER A 39 -6.26 -33.14 -6.89
N PHE A 40 -5.75 -32.09 -6.26
CA PHE A 40 -6.03 -30.71 -6.61
C PHE A 40 -4.81 -30.09 -7.30
N SER A 41 -5.03 -29.08 -8.12
CA SER A 41 -3.95 -28.27 -8.69
C SER A 41 -3.49 -27.25 -7.64
N THR A 42 -2.19 -27.12 -7.39
CA THR A 42 -1.64 -26.05 -6.52
C THR A 42 -1.74 -24.68 -7.21
N LYS A 43 -1.49 -24.62 -8.53
CA LYS A 43 -1.56 -23.38 -9.33
C LYS A 43 -2.97 -22.78 -9.44
N GLY A 44 -4.00 -23.63 -9.40
CA GLY A 44 -5.41 -23.23 -9.47
C GLY A 44 -6.18 -23.62 -8.22
N PHE A 45 -5.50 -23.75 -7.07
CA PHE A 45 -6.07 -24.34 -5.87
C PHE A 45 -7.34 -23.63 -5.40
N PHE A 46 -7.31 -22.30 -5.49
CA PHE A 46 -8.39 -21.40 -5.10
C PHE A 46 -9.33 -21.00 -6.24
N ASP A 47 -9.04 -21.36 -7.50
CA ASP A 47 -9.85 -20.94 -8.65
C ASP A 47 -11.32 -21.38 -8.47
N LEU A 48 -12.28 -20.54 -8.82
CA LEU A 48 -13.70 -20.86 -8.64
C LEU A 48 -14.49 -20.63 -9.93
N GLU A 49 -14.53 -21.64 -10.80
CA GLU A 49 -15.18 -21.53 -12.12
C GLU A 49 -16.72 -21.62 -12.05
N THR A 50 -17.26 -22.39 -11.09
CA THR A 50 -18.68 -22.80 -11.10
C THR A 50 -19.58 -21.98 -10.19
N LEU A 51 -19.01 -21.10 -9.35
CA LEU A 51 -19.73 -20.13 -8.55
C LEU A 51 -19.55 -18.74 -9.15
N GLY A 52 -20.06 -18.58 -10.38
CA GLY A 52 -20.53 -17.26 -10.76
C GLY A 52 -21.53 -16.80 -9.70
N PHE A 53 -21.29 -15.66 -9.08
CA PHE A 53 -22.25 -15.04 -8.17
C PHE A 53 -23.57 -14.83 -8.95
N GLU A 54 -24.50 -15.78 -8.89
CA GLU A 54 -25.77 -15.70 -9.62
C GLU A 54 -26.69 -14.69 -8.91
N ARG A 55 -26.51 -13.44 -9.34
CA ARG A 55 -27.29 -12.20 -9.12
C ARG A 55 -28.78 -12.35 -8.80
N ASP A 56 -29.41 -13.41 -9.29
CA ASP A 56 -30.87 -13.56 -9.33
C ASP A 56 -31.44 -14.48 -8.23
N ARG A 57 -30.62 -15.09 -7.37
CA ARG A 57 -31.11 -15.95 -6.27
C ARG A 57 -31.47 -15.19 -4.98
N VAL A 58 -31.26 -13.87 -4.93
CA VAL A 58 -31.53 -13.05 -3.74
C VAL A 58 -32.72 -12.14 -3.97
N ASN A 59 -33.85 -12.48 -3.34
CA ASN A 59 -35.01 -11.62 -3.26
C ASN A 59 -34.89 -10.70 -2.04
N PHE A 60 -34.47 -9.44 -2.25
CA PHE A 60 -34.50 -8.41 -1.21
C PHE A 60 -35.91 -7.92 -0.97
N ASN A 61 -36.67 -8.67 -0.17
CA ASN A 61 -37.90 -8.13 0.42
C ASN A 61 -37.67 -7.56 1.81
N LYS A 62 -36.42 -7.48 2.30
CA LYS A 62 -36.05 -6.91 3.61
C LYS A 62 -35.94 -5.38 3.54
N GLY A 63 -36.50 -4.68 4.53
CA GLY A 63 -36.50 -3.22 4.58
C GLY A 63 -35.16 -2.67 5.07
N TRP A 64 -34.64 -1.62 4.42
CA TRP A 64 -33.42 -0.92 4.86
C TRP A 64 -33.75 0.47 5.41
N LEU A 65 -33.16 0.83 6.55
CA LEU A 65 -33.38 2.11 7.23
C LEU A 65 -32.21 3.11 7.07
N GLY A 66 -30.97 2.61 7.02
CA GLY A 66 -29.74 3.42 6.82
C GLY A 66 -29.27 4.21 8.04
N ILE A 67 -29.24 3.54 9.21
CA ILE A 67 -28.63 4.06 10.44
C ILE A 67 -27.52 3.10 10.93
N PHE A 68 -26.48 3.67 11.51
CA PHE A 68 -25.55 2.94 12.37
C PHE A 68 -25.98 3.11 13.82
N MET A 69 -25.87 2.05 14.60
CA MET A 69 -26.53 1.97 15.89
C MET A 69 -25.69 1.28 16.95
N GLU A 70 -25.84 1.75 18.18
CA GLU A 70 -25.34 1.11 19.40
C GLU A 70 -26.48 0.94 20.41
N ASP A 71 -26.26 0.07 21.40
CA ASP A 71 -27.21 -0.07 22.51
C ASP A 71 -27.11 1.14 23.44
N ALA A 72 -28.25 1.74 23.78
CA ALA A 72 -28.32 2.90 24.67
C ALA A 72 -28.52 2.48 26.14
N GLU A 73 -27.85 1.40 26.57
CA GLU A 73 -27.88 0.86 27.94
C GLU A 73 -29.31 0.79 28.53
N GLY A 74 -30.22 0.10 27.81
CA GLY A 74 -31.61 -0.09 28.26
C GLY A 74 -32.57 1.07 27.99
N LYS A 75 -32.13 2.14 27.30
CA LYS A 75 -33.00 3.23 26.83
C LYS A 75 -33.54 3.03 25.41
N GLY A 76 -33.02 2.04 24.67
CA GLY A 76 -33.35 1.76 23.28
C GLY A 76 -32.10 1.71 22.40
N ILE A 77 -32.23 2.11 21.14
CA ILE A 77 -31.16 2.08 20.14
C ILE A 77 -30.64 3.50 19.90
N LEU A 78 -29.37 3.75 20.20
CA LEU A 78 -28.72 5.02 19.91
C LEU A 78 -28.31 5.06 18.44
N VAL A 79 -28.79 6.05 17.70
CA VAL A 79 -28.36 6.35 16.33
C VAL A 79 -26.99 7.02 16.42
N LYS A 80 -25.95 6.31 16.02
CA LYS A 80 -24.57 6.84 15.96
C LYS A 80 -24.33 7.63 14.69
N GLU A 81 -24.82 7.12 13.59
CA GLU A 81 -24.62 7.71 12.26
C GLU A 81 -25.85 7.45 11.39
N ILE A 82 -26.01 8.26 10.35
CA ILE A 82 -27.08 8.12 9.36
C ILE A 82 -26.46 8.20 7.98
N THR A 83 -26.72 7.18 7.17
CA THR A 83 -26.31 7.17 5.77
C THR A 83 -27.07 8.27 5.01
N GLN A 84 -26.36 9.18 4.34
CA GLN A 84 -26.99 10.24 3.54
C GLN A 84 -27.84 9.64 2.40
N GLY A 85 -29.03 10.20 2.16
CA GLY A 85 -29.97 9.68 1.17
C GLY A 85 -30.70 8.40 1.59
N SER A 86 -30.55 7.96 2.84
CA SER A 86 -31.29 6.83 3.39
C SER A 86 -32.72 7.17 3.82
N PRO A 87 -33.59 6.17 4.04
CA PRO A 87 -34.92 6.39 4.61
C PRO A 87 -34.88 7.12 5.95
N ALA A 88 -33.87 6.86 6.77
CA ALA A 88 -33.66 7.57 8.03
C ALA A 88 -33.30 9.05 7.82
N ALA A 89 -32.38 9.34 6.90
CA ALA A 89 -32.02 10.71 6.54
C ALA A 89 -33.22 11.47 5.97
N GLU A 90 -33.97 10.86 5.05
CA GLU A 90 -35.19 11.43 4.46
C GLU A 90 -36.29 11.66 5.50
N ALA A 91 -36.41 10.77 6.49
CA ALA A 91 -37.33 10.95 7.61
C ALA A 91 -36.89 12.04 8.59
N GLY A 92 -35.63 12.48 8.56
CA GLY A 92 -35.10 13.51 9.47
C GLY A 92 -34.62 12.98 10.82
N LEU A 93 -34.28 11.69 10.91
CA LEU A 93 -33.48 11.16 12.01
C LEU A 93 -32.12 11.87 12.04
N LYS A 94 -31.47 11.90 13.21
CA LYS A 94 -30.13 12.48 13.41
C LYS A 94 -29.26 11.58 14.29
N ALA A 95 -27.95 11.69 14.14
CA ALA A 95 -27.02 11.13 15.13
C ALA A 95 -27.32 11.72 16.53
N GLY A 96 -27.27 10.87 17.56
CA GLY A 96 -27.68 11.20 18.94
C GLY A 96 -29.14 10.87 19.26
N ASP A 97 -29.96 10.52 18.27
CA ASP A 97 -31.33 10.05 18.49
C ASP A 97 -31.36 8.70 19.22
N ILE A 98 -32.28 8.52 20.17
CA ILE A 98 -32.52 7.22 20.82
C ILE A 98 -33.87 6.67 20.38
N ILE A 99 -33.86 5.62 19.58
CA ILE A 99 -35.07 4.91 19.14
C ILE A 99 -35.54 3.97 20.26
N SER A 100 -36.70 4.24 20.82
CA SER A 100 -37.26 3.51 21.96
C SER A 100 -38.37 2.51 21.56
N LYS A 101 -39.03 2.73 20.41
CA LYS A 101 -40.12 1.88 19.93
C LYS A 101 -40.14 1.76 18.41
N ILE A 102 -40.68 0.65 17.93
CA ILE A 102 -41.03 0.41 16.53
C ILE A 102 -42.49 -0.08 16.44
N ASN A 103 -43.33 0.57 15.64
CA ASN A 103 -44.75 0.21 15.43
C ASN A 103 -45.54 0.00 16.75
N ASN A 104 -45.29 0.86 17.76
CA ASN A 104 -45.84 0.79 19.13
C ASN A 104 -45.30 -0.34 20.02
N GLU A 105 -44.40 -1.18 19.52
CA GLU A 105 -43.68 -2.16 20.34
C GLU A 105 -42.44 -1.49 20.95
N SER A 106 -42.34 -1.56 22.28
CA SER A 106 -41.13 -1.11 22.98
C SER A 106 -40.00 -2.05 22.63
N ILE A 107 -38.80 -1.51 22.43
CA ILE A 107 -37.56 -2.29 22.33
C ILE A 107 -37.10 -2.51 23.77
N PRO A 108 -37.39 -3.66 24.41
CA PRO A 108 -37.28 -3.78 25.87
C PRO A 108 -36.04 -4.59 26.25
N GLY A 109 -35.05 -3.99 26.91
CA GLY A 109 -34.08 -4.77 27.69
C GLY A 109 -32.63 -4.28 27.69
N THR A 110 -31.79 -5.02 28.41
CA THR A 110 -30.34 -4.83 28.61
C THR A 110 -29.52 -5.63 27.58
N ASP A 111 -28.42 -5.04 27.10
CA ASP A 111 -27.35 -5.60 26.25
C ASP A 111 -27.70 -5.81 24.75
N ASN A 112 -26.69 -6.25 23.97
CA ASN A 112 -26.63 -6.43 22.50
C ASN A 112 -27.85 -7.06 21.78
N LEU A 113 -28.78 -7.67 22.51
CA LEU A 113 -30.01 -8.25 21.96
C LEU A 113 -30.99 -7.20 21.39
N ASN A 114 -30.96 -5.97 21.89
CA ASN A 114 -31.81 -4.87 21.40
C ASN A 114 -31.56 -4.56 19.92
N ILE A 115 -30.28 -4.49 19.52
CA ILE A 115 -29.85 -4.17 18.15
C ILE A 115 -30.36 -5.25 17.19
N ILE A 116 -30.22 -6.52 17.58
CA ILE A 116 -30.67 -7.67 16.79
C ILE A 116 -32.19 -7.63 16.60
N GLN A 117 -32.95 -7.38 17.68
CA GLN A 117 -34.41 -7.31 17.61
C GLN A 117 -34.90 -6.16 16.75
N PHE A 118 -34.33 -4.97 16.94
CA PHE A 118 -34.67 -3.79 16.15
C PHE A 118 -34.38 -4.02 14.66
N LYS A 119 -33.20 -4.55 14.34
CA LYS A 119 -32.81 -4.90 12.97
C LYS A 119 -33.80 -5.90 12.36
N LYS A 120 -34.12 -6.99 13.07
CA LYS A 120 -35.10 -8.00 12.61
C LYS A 120 -36.47 -7.39 12.34
N ALA A 121 -36.93 -6.48 13.19
CA ALA A 121 -38.21 -5.80 13.01
C ALA A 121 -38.22 -4.92 11.74
N ILE A 122 -37.17 -4.13 11.51
CA ILE A 122 -36.99 -3.33 10.29
C ILE A 122 -36.92 -4.22 9.04
N GLU A 123 -36.13 -5.30 9.09
CA GLU A 123 -36.01 -6.25 7.99
C GLU A 123 -37.35 -6.94 7.68
N ALA A 124 -38.09 -7.36 8.70
CA ALA A 124 -39.37 -8.05 8.57
C ALA A 124 -40.49 -7.17 8.02
N ILE A 125 -40.47 -5.86 8.33
CA ILE A 125 -41.40 -4.87 7.75
C ILE A 125 -41.22 -4.76 6.24
N GLY A 126 -39.99 -4.98 5.77
CA GLY A 126 -39.73 -5.18 4.36
C GLY A 126 -39.67 -3.92 3.53
N THR A 127 -39.37 -4.11 2.25
CA THR A 127 -39.25 -3.02 1.26
C THR A 127 -40.57 -2.29 1.07
N GLY A 128 -40.53 -0.96 1.06
CA GLY A 128 -41.71 -0.10 0.91
C GLY A 128 -42.52 0.08 2.20
N GLY A 129 -42.19 -0.64 3.27
CA GLY A 129 -42.82 -0.50 4.57
C GLY A 129 -42.47 0.84 5.24
N MET A 130 -43.32 1.27 6.17
CA MET A 130 -43.18 2.57 6.85
C MET A 130 -43.29 2.36 8.38
N PRO A 131 -42.23 1.90 9.06
CA PRO A 131 -42.24 1.75 10.50
C PRO A 131 -42.50 3.09 11.20
N ALA A 132 -43.34 3.11 12.22
CA ALA A 132 -43.40 4.23 13.16
C ALA A 132 -42.31 4.07 14.21
N LEU A 133 -41.29 4.91 14.16
CA LEU A 133 -40.16 4.91 15.09
C LEU A 133 -40.38 5.98 16.15
N THR A 134 -40.53 5.59 17.41
CA THR A 134 -40.57 6.54 18.53
C THR A 134 -39.15 6.84 18.98
N VAL A 135 -38.76 8.11 18.93
CA VAL A 135 -37.38 8.58 19.08
C VAL A 135 -37.31 9.67 20.13
N PHE A 136 -36.32 9.58 21.03
CA PHE A 136 -35.97 10.65 21.95
C PHE A 136 -34.80 11.46 21.39
N ARG A 137 -35.01 12.76 21.21
CA ARG A 137 -33.99 13.75 20.87
C ARG A 137 -34.04 14.87 21.89
N ASP A 138 -32.92 15.16 22.57
CA ASP A 138 -32.86 16.18 23.63
C ASP A 138 -33.95 16.03 24.70
N ASN A 139 -34.24 14.78 25.10
CA ASN A 139 -35.33 14.37 26.01
C ASN A 139 -36.77 14.67 25.52
N VAL A 140 -36.96 15.00 24.25
CA VAL A 140 -38.27 15.17 23.62
C VAL A 140 -38.61 13.93 22.80
N GLU A 141 -39.79 13.36 23.04
CA GLU A 141 -40.32 12.23 22.27
C GLU A 141 -40.87 12.71 20.93
N MET A 142 -40.44 12.06 19.85
CA MET A 142 -40.81 12.33 18.47
C MET A 142 -41.16 11.01 17.78
N VAL A 143 -41.90 11.09 16.66
CA VAL A 143 -42.19 9.91 15.82
C VAL A 143 -41.74 10.16 14.40
N PHE A 144 -40.96 9.23 13.86
CA PHE A 144 -40.50 9.23 12.48
C PHE A 144 -41.11 8.05 11.72
N THR A 145 -41.52 8.27 10.48
CA THR A 145 -42.09 7.22 9.61
C THR A 145 -41.29 7.08 8.32
N PRO A 146 -40.03 6.58 8.39
CA PRO A 146 -39.19 6.41 7.21
C PRO A 146 -39.82 5.41 6.25
N ARG A 147 -39.79 5.71 4.95
CA ARG A 147 -40.21 4.75 3.92
C ARG A 147 -39.04 3.85 3.57
N LEU A 148 -39.03 2.64 4.13
CA LEU A 148 -38.00 1.65 3.84
C LEU A 148 -37.98 1.34 2.35
N PHE A 149 -36.81 1.09 1.80
CA PHE A 149 -36.68 0.54 0.46
C PHE A 149 -35.86 -0.74 0.48
N GLY A 150 -36.01 -1.53 -0.56
CA GLY A 150 -35.24 -2.73 -0.80
C GLY A 150 -33.98 -2.36 -1.52
N LYS A 151 -32.85 -2.84 -1.02
CA LYS A 151 -31.59 -2.74 -1.76
C LYS A 151 -31.59 -3.83 -2.83
N LEU A 152 -32.16 -3.56 -4.00
CA LEU A 152 -31.89 -4.38 -5.18
C LEU A 152 -30.44 -4.11 -5.63
N LEU A 153 -29.53 -5.08 -5.49
CA LEU A 153 -28.32 -5.13 -6.31
C LEU A 153 -28.73 -5.52 -7.74
N LYS A 154 -29.33 -4.59 -8.49
CA LYS A 154 -29.57 -4.81 -9.92
C LYS A 154 -28.26 -4.56 -10.67
N GLY A 155 -27.53 -5.63 -10.94
CA GLY A 155 -26.52 -5.67 -12.01
C GLY A 155 -25.19 -5.07 -11.63
N VAL A 156 -24.59 -5.63 -10.60
CA VAL A 156 -23.15 -5.47 -10.40
C VAL A 156 -22.46 -6.44 -11.36
N SER A 157 -22.15 -5.98 -12.57
CA SER A 157 -21.00 -6.51 -13.29
C SER A 157 -19.81 -5.67 -12.87
N VAL A 158 -18.84 -6.25 -12.16
CA VAL A 158 -17.54 -5.60 -12.01
C VAL A 158 -16.78 -5.88 -13.28
N SER A 159 -16.46 -4.82 -14.04
CA SER A 159 -15.48 -4.92 -15.11
C SER A 159 -14.14 -5.31 -14.50
N ASP A 160 -13.37 -6.16 -15.17
CA ASP A 160 -11.99 -6.42 -14.79
C ASP A 160 -11.29 -5.07 -14.52
N PRO A 161 -10.58 -4.94 -13.39
CA PRO A 161 -9.70 -3.80 -13.14
C PRO A 161 -8.80 -3.53 -14.35
N PRO A 162 -8.48 -2.27 -14.67
CA PRO A 162 -7.60 -1.93 -15.80
C PRO A 162 -6.32 -2.78 -15.82
N PHE A 163 -5.67 -2.91 -14.66
CA PHE A 163 -4.49 -3.75 -14.44
C PHE A 163 -4.69 -5.22 -14.91
N LEU A 164 -5.84 -5.84 -14.60
CA LEU A 164 -6.11 -7.22 -15.01
C LEU A 164 -6.41 -7.35 -16.50
N SER A 165 -7.05 -6.35 -17.10
CA SER A 165 -7.37 -6.39 -18.53
C SER A 165 -6.11 -6.42 -19.40
N GLU A 166 -5.07 -5.66 -19.02
CA GLU A 166 -3.78 -5.65 -19.71
C GLU A 166 -2.93 -6.89 -19.37
N THR A 167 -2.87 -7.26 -18.08
CA THR A 167 -2.11 -8.44 -17.63
C THR A 167 -2.63 -9.73 -18.27
N ARG A 168 -3.97 -9.88 -18.37
CA ARG A 168 -4.58 -11.00 -19.11
C ARG A 168 -4.24 -10.98 -20.59
N SER A 169 -4.10 -9.82 -21.23
CA SER A 169 -3.68 -9.75 -22.64
C SER A 169 -2.24 -10.24 -22.85
N LYS A 170 -1.35 -9.98 -21.89
CA LYS A 170 0.03 -10.49 -21.88
C LYS A 170 0.11 -11.99 -21.57
N LEU A 171 -0.78 -12.49 -20.72
CA LEU A 171 -0.87 -13.90 -20.34
C LEU A 171 -1.61 -14.79 -21.38
N THR A 172 -2.49 -14.21 -22.20
CA THR A 172 -3.28 -14.93 -23.23
C THR A 172 -2.66 -14.88 -24.63
N GLY A 173 -1.53 -14.17 -24.80
CA GLY A 173 -0.72 -14.23 -26.02
C GLY A 173 -0.04 -15.59 -26.17
N GLU A 174 -0.67 -16.48 -26.93
CA GLU A 174 -0.11 -17.75 -27.40
C GLU A 174 1.15 -17.49 -28.25
N ASP A 175 2.32 -17.61 -27.61
CA ASP A 175 3.56 -18.20 -28.13
C ASP A 175 4.60 -18.23 -26.99
N MET A 176 4.27 -18.93 -25.89
CA MET A 176 5.31 -19.44 -24.99
C MET A 176 5.67 -20.85 -25.44
N ASP A 177 6.66 -20.94 -26.33
CA ASP A 177 7.35 -22.19 -26.62
C ASP A 177 7.82 -22.80 -25.29
N ALA A 178 7.53 -24.08 -25.05
CA ALA A 178 7.87 -24.78 -23.80
C ALA A 178 9.38 -24.80 -23.49
N SER A 179 10.22 -24.33 -24.41
CA SER A 179 11.64 -24.05 -24.20
C SER A 179 11.96 -22.74 -23.45
N SER A 180 11.05 -21.76 -23.38
CA SER A 180 11.35 -20.46 -22.74
C SER A 180 11.30 -20.52 -21.21
N LEU A 181 10.44 -21.37 -20.62
CA LEU A 181 10.47 -21.72 -19.19
C LEU A 181 11.76 -22.48 -18.82
N SER A 182 12.31 -23.29 -19.73
CA SER A 182 13.60 -23.94 -19.51
C SER A 182 14.79 -22.97 -19.60
N SER A 183 14.69 -21.90 -20.40
CA SER A 183 15.77 -20.92 -20.55
C SER A 183 15.92 -19.95 -19.37
N PHE A 184 14.85 -19.75 -18.59
CA PHE A 184 14.87 -18.98 -17.34
C PHE A 184 15.41 -19.79 -16.15
N MET A 185 15.47 -21.12 -16.25
CA MET A 185 15.99 -22.02 -15.22
C MET A 185 17.39 -22.59 -15.52
N GLN A 186 18.03 -22.22 -16.64
CA GLN A 186 19.31 -22.82 -17.06
C GLN A 186 20.52 -21.86 -17.09
N LYS A 187 20.50 -20.81 -16.26
CA LYS A 187 21.68 -19.99 -15.95
C LYS A 187 21.79 -19.70 -14.46
N THR A 188 21.72 -20.74 -13.65
CA THR A 188 22.34 -20.76 -12.33
C THR A 188 23.49 -21.76 -12.41
N ASP A 189 24.71 -21.27 -12.34
CA ASP A 189 25.88 -22.13 -12.17
C ASP A 189 25.79 -22.77 -10.78
N MET A 190 25.23 -23.98 -10.67
CA MET A 190 25.49 -24.90 -9.54
C MET A 190 25.26 -26.38 -9.94
N PRO A 191 26.03 -27.32 -9.34
CA PRO A 191 26.09 -28.71 -9.75
C PRO A 191 24.90 -29.51 -9.19
N ALA A 192 24.22 -30.26 -10.07
CA ALA A 192 23.22 -31.24 -9.70
C ALA A 192 23.91 -32.51 -9.17
N GLU A 193 23.95 -32.71 -7.86
CA GLU A 193 24.06 -34.06 -7.28
C GLU A 193 23.09 -34.21 -6.09
N ASP A 194 22.32 -35.30 -6.18
CA ASP A 194 21.64 -36.05 -5.11
C ASP A 194 20.24 -35.63 -4.64
N LEU A 195 19.25 -35.82 -5.52
CA LEU A 195 17.92 -36.28 -5.11
C LEU A 195 17.49 -37.42 -6.02
N SER A 196 17.65 -38.67 -5.55
CA SER A 196 17.06 -39.84 -6.18
C SER A 196 16.26 -40.65 -5.14
N PRO A 197 14.96 -40.94 -5.38
CA PRO A 197 14.27 -42.03 -4.72
C PRO A 197 14.38 -43.28 -5.60
N ASN A 198 15.15 -44.27 -5.14
CA ASN A 198 15.13 -45.62 -5.68
C ASN A 198 13.79 -46.31 -5.34
N GLY A 199 13.01 -46.68 -6.36
CA GLY A 199 11.83 -47.54 -6.18
C GLY A 199 10.98 -47.67 -7.43
N GLY A 200 11.43 -48.50 -8.39
CA GLY A 200 10.78 -48.67 -9.69
C GLY A 200 9.37 -49.27 -9.64
N GLY A 201 8.44 -48.58 -10.30
CA GLY A 201 7.17 -49.10 -10.77
C GLY A 201 6.71 -48.27 -11.97
N LYS A 202 6.80 -48.83 -13.18
CA LYS A 202 6.32 -48.18 -14.41
C LYS A 202 4.80 -48.00 -14.33
N THR A 203 4.34 -46.79 -14.09
CA THR A 203 3.01 -46.32 -14.49
C THR A 203 3.19 -45.18 -15.49
N SER A 204 2.48 -45.26 -16.60
CA SER A 204 2.40 -44.29 -17.68
C SER A 204 2.11 -42.87 -17.18
N PRO A 205 2.51 -41.81 -17.90
CA PRO A 205 2.09 -40.44 -17.59
C PRO A 205 0.56 -40.38 -17.71
N ASP A 206 -0.12 -40.11 -16.60
CA ASP A 206 -1.57 -39.94 -16.56
C ASP A 206 -1.93 -38.65 -17.33
N PRO A 207 -2.91 -38.67 -18.25
CA PRO A 207 -3.23 -37.51 -19.07
C PRO A 207 -3.90 -36.42 -18.22
N GLU A 208 -3.63 -35.16 -18.57
CA GLU A 208 -4.25 -33.92 -18.07
C GLU A 208 -5.80 -33.95 -18.17
N TYR A 209 -6.47 -34.73 -17.32
CA TYR A 209 -7.88 -34.54 -17.04
C TYR A 209 -8.01 -33.36 -16.10
N SER A 210 -8.50 -32.23 -16.65
CA SER A 210 -9.28 -31.18 -15.98
C SER A 210 -9.43 -31.39 -14.47
N ARG A 211 -8.44 -30.94 -13.70
CA ARG A 211 -8.49 -31.00 -12.24
C ARG A 211 -9.34 -29.85 -11.75
N MET A 212 -10.49 -30.21 -11.19
CA MET A 212 -11.31 -29.32 -10.35
C MET A 212 -10.44 -28.67 -9.28
N SER A 213 -10.63 -27.37 -9.01
CA SER A 213 -9.95 -26.72 -7.90
C SER A 213 -10.41 -27.28 -6.55
N PHE A 214 -9.62 -27.09 -5.50
CA PHE A 214 -10.03 -27.50 -4.15
C PHE A 214 -11.26 -26.72 -3.69
N ILE A 215 -11.29 -25.41 -3.92
CA ILE A 215 -12.42 -24.57 -3.52
C ILE A 215 -13.69 -25.00 -4.27
N GLU A 216 -13.62 -25.32 -5.56
CA GLU A 216 -14.76 -25.87 -6.29
C GLU A 216 -15.23 -27.21 -5.71
N PHE A 217 -14.31 -28.11 -5.36
CA PHE A 217 -14.62 -29.37 -4.70
C PHE A 217 -15.31 -29.14 -3.34
N ALA A 218 -14.72 -28.31 -2.49
CA ALA A 218 -15.19 -28.03 -1.13
C ALA A 218 -16.59 -27.44 -1.13
N ILE A 219 -16.92 -26.60 -2.11
CA ILE A 219 -18.21 -25.93 -2.20
C ILE A 219 -19.30 -26.79 -2.85
N LYS A 220 -18.98 -27.93 -3.49
CA LYS A 220 -20.02 -28.88 -3.92
C LYS A 220 -20.79 -29.48 -2.74
N ASN A 221 -20.30 -29.31 -1.51
CA ASN A 221 -21.06 -29.58 -0.30
C ASN A 221 -22.14 -28.50 -0.04
N GLU A 222 -23.41 -28.91 -0.02
CA GLU A 222 -24.56 -28.02 0.19
C GLU A 222 -24.46 -27.20 1.49
N LYS A 223 -23.94 -27.77 2.58
CA LYS A 223 -23.82 -27.08 3.89
C LYS A 223 -22.86 -25.91 3.82
N TYR A 224 -21.75 -26.05 3.09
CA TYR A 224 -20.70 -25.02 2.99
C TYR A 224 -20.99 -24.00 1.89
N ARG A 225 -21.59 -24.44 0.77
CA ARG A 225 -22.02 -23.56 -0.33
C ARG A 225 -22.87 -22.40 0.15
N ASP A 226 -23.87 -22.69 0.98
CA ASP A 226 -24.82 -21.68 1.43
C ASP A 226 -24.18 -20.72 2.44
N LEU A 227 -23.26 -21.23 3.30
CA LEU A 227 -22.47 -20.39 4.20
C LEU A 227 -21.56 -19.45 3.42
N LEU A 228 -20.78 -19.98 2.47
CA LEU A 228 -19.89 -19.19 1.62
C LEU A 228 -20.63 -18.16 0.80
N GLY A 229 -21.71 -18.57 0.13
CA GLY A 229 -22.56 -17.65 -0.61
C GLY A 229 -23.09 -16.52 0.27
N THR A 230 -23.53 -16.83 1.50
CA THR A 230 -24.06 -15.84 2.45
C THR A 230 -22.98 -14.88 2.94
N THR A 231 -21.79 -15.39 3.30
CA THR A 231 -20.68 -14.55 3.77
C THR A 231 -20.15 -13.65 2.66
N LEU A 232 -19.90 -14.19 1.46
CA LEU A 232 -19.50 -13.39 0.29
C LEU A 232 -20.55 -12.34 -0.06
N GLN A 233 -21.82 -12.73 -0.04
CA GLN A 233 -22.92 -11.79 -0.23
C GLN A 233 -22.89 -10.70 0.84
N ARG A 234 -22.66 -11.04 2.11
CA ARG A 234 -22.64 -10.06 3.20
C ARG A 234 -21.45 -9.11 3.10
N ILE A 235 -20.27 -9.62 2.77
CA ILE A 235 -19.06 -8.83 2.51
C ILE A 235 -19.33 -7.84 1.37
N GLY A 236 -19.91 -8.32 0.27
CA GLY A 236 -20.39 -7.46 -0.81
C GLY A 236 -21.39 -6.42 -0.29
N GLU A 237 -22.47 -6.83 0.37
CA GLU A 237 -23.50 -5.94 0.91
C GLU A 237 -22.94 -4.83 1.80
N GLU A 238 -22.03 -5.15 2.70
CA GLU A 238 -21.39 -4.19 3.61
C GLU A 238 -20.44 -3.26 2.87
N ALA A 239 -19.63 -3.79 1.96
CA ALA A 239 -18.84 -2.96 1.04
C ALA A 239 -19.75 -1.96 0.29
N TYR A 240 -20.92 -2.42 -0.16
CA TYR A 240 -21.90 -1.58 -0.84
C TYR A 240 -22.75 -0.69 0.07
N ALA A 241 -22.90 -1.01 1.36
CA ALA A 241 -23.83 -0.33 2.28
C ALA A 241 -23.13 0.73 3.11
N ARG A 242 -21.90 0.45 3.59
CA ARG A 242 -21.08 1.43 4.29
C ARG A 242 -20.72 2.62 3.39
N GLU A 243 -20.67 2.40 2.07
CA GLU A 243 -20.43 3.47 1.08
C GLU A 243 -21.66 3.78 0.17
N GLY A 244 -22.89 3.41 0.57
CA GLY A 244 -24.12 4.01 0.02
C GLY A 244 -24.37 3.95 -1.51
N PHE A 245 -24.04 2.86 -2.22
CA PHE A 245 -24.30 2.82 -3.67
C PHE A 245 -25.79 2.61 -4.01
N GLN A 246 -26.48 3.71 -4.34
CA GLN A 246 -27.59 3.77 -5.29
C GLN A 246 -27.12 4.54 -6.54
N SER A 247 -26.53 3.81 -7.50
CA SER A 247 -26.35 4.25 -8.90
C SER A 247 -25.89 5.70 -9.14
N ASN A 248 -24.71 6.08 -8.65
CA ASN A 248 -23.99 7.25 -9.18
C ASN A 248 -22.51 7.16 -8.79
N ASP A 249 -21.61 7.44 -9.73
CA ASP A 249 -20.14 7.50 -9.59
C ASP A 249 -19.63 8.63 -8.65
N LYS A 250 -20.43 9.02 -7.64
CA LYS A 250 -20.22 10.18 -6.78
C LYS A 250 -20.04 9.85 -5.29
N VAL A 251 -19.95 8.57 -4.88
CA VAL A 251 -20.09 8.22 -3.44
C VAL A 251 -18.79 7.83 -2.69
N ASN A 252 -17.68 7.46 -3.32
CA ASN A 252 -16.35 7.61 -2.70
C ASN A 252 -15.28 7.65 -3.81
N PRO A 253 -14.70 8.82 -4.13
CA PRO A 253 -13.78 8.96 -5.27
C PRO A 253 -12.42 8.27 -5.07
N PHE A 254 -12.18 7.70 -3.87
CA PHE A 254 -10.90 7.08 -3.52
C PHE A 254 -10.92 5.56 -3.60
N ARG A 255 -12.09 4.94 -3.74
CA ARG A 255 -12.24 3.48 -3.80
C ARG A 255 -11.57 2.93 -5.06
N LEU A 256 -10.65 1.97 -4.88
CA LEU A 256 -9.89 1.36 -5.97
C LEU A 256 -10.57 0.11 -6.54
N SER A 257 -10.53 -0.04 -7.85
CA SER A 257 -11.21 -1.11 -8.59
C SER A 257 -10.68 -2.49 -8.21
N ILE A 258 -9.37 -2.64 -7.98
CA ILE A 258 -8.75 -3.89 -7.56
C ILE A 258 -9.23 -4.35 -6.17
N ILE A 259 -9.40 -3.41 -5.23
CA ILE A 259 -9.91 -3.71 -3.89
C ILE A 259 -11.39 -4.12 -3.99
N ASN A 260 -12.17 -3.44 -4.83
CA ASN A 260 -13.55 -3.85 -5.12
C ASN A 260 -13.63 -5.26 -5.71
N TYR A 261 -12.71 -5.59 -6.61
CA TYR A 261 -12.64 -6.91 -7.22
C TYR A 261 -12.40 -7.99 -6.16
N PHE A 262 -11.38 -7.85 -5.30
CA PHE A 262 -11.09 -8.84 -4.26
C PHE A 262 -12.20 -8.99 -3.22
N MET A 263 -12.94 -7.93 -2.91
CA MET A 263 -14.10 -8.06 -2.00
C MET A 263 -15.21 -8.98 -2.56
N LEU A 264 -15.28 -9.14 -3.89
CA LEU A 264 -16.26 -10.00 -4.55
C LEU A 264 -15.66 -11.34 -5.01
N HIS A 265 -14.35 -11.35 -5.24
CA HIS A 265 -13.58 -12.49 -5.73
C HIS A 265 -12.37 -12.75 -4.80
N PRO A 266 -12.59 -13.01 -3.50
CA PRO A 266 -11.48 -13.10 -2.54
C PRO A 266 -10.50 -14.22 -2.85
N PHE A 267 -10.96 -15.31 -3.44
CA PHE A 267 -10.11 -16.45 -3.78
C PHE A 267 -9.18 -16.21 -4.97
N ASP A 268 -9.36 -15.11 -5.70
CA ASP A 268 -8.41 -14.68 -6.73
C ASP A 268 -7.20 -13.94 -6.13
N THR A 269 -7.23 -13.60 -4.83
CA THR A 269 -6.18 -12.80 -4.16
C THR A 269 -4.78 -13.42 -4.34
N PRO A 270 -4.52 -14.71 -4.06
CA PRO A 270 -3.18 -15.28 -4.25
C PRO A 270 -2.68 -15.21 -5.70
N LYS A 271 -3.56 -15.54 -6.65
CA LYS A 271 -3.24 -15.58 -8.10
C LYS A 271 -2.95 -14.21 -8.66
N ILE A 272 -3.79 -13.23 -8.36
CA ILE A 272 -3.58 -11.85 -8.81
C ILE A 272 -2.43 -11.22 -8.06
N GLY A 273 -2.24 -11.56 -6.77
CA GLY A 273 -1.11 -11.11 -5.98
C GLY A 273 0.23 -11.47 -6.60
N GLN A 274 0.41 -12.73 -7.02
CA GLN A 274 1.57 -13.15 -7.81
C GLN A 274 1.74 -12.29 -9.07
N ALA A 275 0.67 -12.07 -9.82
CA ALA A 275 0.74 -11.27 -11.05
C ALA A 275 1.15 -9.81 -10.81
N ILE A 276 0.78 -9.23 -9.66
CA ILE A 276 1.25 -7.91 -9.24
C ILE A 276 2.77 -7.96 -8.99
N VAL A 277 3.25 -8.93 -8.22
CA VAL A 277 4.69 -9.11 -7.93
C VAL A 277 5.49 -9.32 -9.21
N ASP A 278 5.05 -10.23 -10.08
CA ASP A 278 5.71 -10.52 -11.36
C ASP A 278 5.83 -9.27 -12.24
N THR A 279 4.81 -8.40 -12.20
CA THR A 279 4.78 -7.17 -12.99
C THR A 279 5.70 -6.10 -12.39
N PHE A 280 5.67 -5.91 -11.07
CA PHE A 280 6.48 -4.90 -10.36
C PHE A 280 7.96 -5.27 -10.25
N CYS A 281 8.26 -6.56 -10.07
CA CYS A 281 9.62 -7.11 -10.01
C CYS A 281 10.23 -7.36 -11.39
N GLY A 282 9.54 -6.97 -12.47
CA GLY A 282 10.10 -6.99 -13.82
C GLY A 282 11.38 -6.15 -13.90
N LYS A 283 12.31 -6.52 -14.79
CA LYS A 283 13.65 -5.91 -14.87
C LYS A 283 13.68 -4.41 -15.25
N ASP A 284 12.55 -3.81 -15.58
CA ASP A 284 12.48 -2.42 -16.04
C ASP A 284 11.89 -1.50 -14.96
N PHE A 285 12.77 -0.97 -14.11
CA PHE A 285 12.44 0.05 -13.12
C PHE A 285 11.68 1.25 -13.71
N CYS A 286 11.96 1.63 -14.96
CA CYS A 286 11.33 2.79 -15.59
C CYS A 286 9.84 2.57 -15.89
N ALA A 287 9.38 1.30 -15.89
CA ALA A 287 7.98 0.95 -16.10
C ALA A 287 7.14 1.01 -14.81
N GLN A 288 7.77 1.00 -13.63
CA GLN A 288 7.06 0.95 -12.33
C GLN A 288 6.05 2.09 -12.14
N PRO A 289 6.30 3.36 -12.53
CA PRO A 289 5.28 4.41 -12.40
C PRO A 289 4.03 4.15 -13.24
N GLY A 290 4.16 3.48 -14.39
CA GLY A 290 3.02 3.10 -15.22
C GLY A 290 2.12 2.08 -14.51
N TYR A 291 2.73 1.01 -14.01
CA TYR A 291 2.01 -0.02 -13.25
C TYR A 291 1.40 0.54 -11.95
N ALA A 292 2.10 1.43 -11.27
CA ALA A 292 1.59 2.13 -10.10
C ALA A 292 0.34 2.98 -10.41
N ALA A 293 0.33 3.67 -11.55
CA ALA A 293 -0.84 4.42 -11.99
C ALA A 293 -2.04 3.50 -12.26
N GLU A 294 -1.83 2.35 -12.92
CA GLU A 294 -2.89 1.38 -13.21
C GLU A 294 -3.54 0.82 -11.94
N LEU A 295 -2.73 0.44 -10.94
CA LEU A 295 -3.24 -0.05 -9.65
C LEU A 295 -4.06 1.00 -8.89
N LEU A 296 -3.78 2.28 -9.13
CA LEU A 296 -4.50 3.41 -8.56
C LEU A 296 -5.69 3.88 -9.41
N ASP A 297 -6.06 3.16 -10.48
CA ASP A 297 -7.09 3.55 -11.46
C ASP A 297 -6.80 4.90 -12.16
N ILE A 298 -5.53 5.20 -12.39
CA ILE A 298 -5.07 6.41 -13.05
C ILE A 298 -4.65 6.07 -14.47
N LYS A 299 -5.34 6.66 -15.45
CA LYS A 299 -4.99 6.52 -16.87
C LYS A 299 -3.96 7.58 -17.27
N ILE A 300 -2.83 7.13 -17.80
CA ILE A 300 -1.80 8.00 -18.37
C ILE A 300 -1.99 8.07 -19.89
N ASP A 301 -2.57 9.16 -20.37
CA ASP A 301 -2.70 9.39 -21.81
C ASP A 301 -1.34 9.87 -22.38
N TRP A 302 -0.70 9.01 -23.17
CA TRP A 302 0.39 9.42 -24.06
C TRP A 302 -0.23 10.02 -25.32
N PRO A 303 0.30 11.13 -25.87
CA PRO A 303 -0.15 11.58 -27.19
C PRO A 303 0.14 10.44 -28.17
N ASP A 304 -0.89 9.90 -28.82
CA ASP A 304 -0.73 8.90 -29.86
C ASP A 304 0.20 9.44 -30.95
N ASP A 305 1.21 8.66 -31.36
CA ASP A 305 2.08 8.93 -32.52
C ASP A 305 1.32 8.95 -33.88
N ARG A 306 -0.02 9.02 -33.86
CA ARG A 306 -0.91 8.89 -35.03
C ARG A 306 -1.92 10.00 -35.25
N ASP A 307 -1.95 11.06 -34.43
CA ASP A 307 -2.80 12.22 -34.68
C ASP A 307 -2.01 13.37 -35.35
N GLU A 308 -1.68 13.18 -36.63
CA GLU A 308 -1.39 14.27 -37.59
C GLU A 308 -2.69 15.08 -37.84
N GLY A 309 -3.18 15.80 -36.82
CA GLY A 309 -4.54 16.33 -36.91
C GLY A 309 -5.00 17.33 -35.86
N MET A 310 -4.16 17.84 -34.96
CA MET A 310 -4.52 19.00 -34.13
C MET A 310 -3.34 19.93 -33.86
N ALA A 311 -3.09 20.82 -34.83
CA ALA A 311 -2.39 22.06 -34.57
C ALA A 311 -3.27 22.97 -33.70
N ASN A 312 -3.23 22.80 -32.38
CA ASN A 312 -3.23 23.89 -31.38
C ASN A 312 -3.21 23.37 -29.93
N LYS A 313 -2.16 23.79 -29.21
CA LYS A 313 -1.87 23.64 -27.76
C LYS A 313 -1.26 22.30 -27.30
N THR A 314 -0.06 22.00 -27.80
CA THR A 314 0.92 21.20 -27.06
C THR A 314 1.58 22.04 -25.96
N VAL A 315 1.66 21.49 -24.74
CA VAL A 315 2.38 22.02 -23.57
C VAL A 315 3.84 21.53 -23.61
N ILE A 316 4.43 21.48 -24.80
CA ILE A 316 5.81 21.04 -25.01
C ILE A 316 6.53 22.25 -25.63
N PRO A 317 7.60 22.78 -25.00
CA PRO A 317 8.41 23.81 -25.62
C PRO A 317 8.87 23.36 -27.02
N PRO A 318 8.85 24.23 -28.03
CA PRO A 318 9.17 23.85 -29.41
C PRO A 318 10.61 23.36 -29.63
N ASP A 319 11.50 23.52 -28.64
CA ASP A 319 12.93 23.15 -28.73
C ASP A 319 13.29 21.83 -28.02
N THR A 320 12.33 21.13 -27.39
CA THR A 320 12.60 19.82 -26.79
C THR A 320 12.28 18.71 -27.78
N ASP A 321 13.26 17.84 -28.08
CA ASP A 321 12.99 16.53 -28.70
C ASP A 321 12.76 15.50 -27.57
N PRO A 322 11.50 15.20 -27.18
CA PRO A 322 11.22 14.24 -26.12
C PRO A 322 11.65 12.81 -26.46
N HIS A 323 12.09 12.53 -27.69
CA HIS A 323 12.52 11.21 -28.16
C HIS A 323 14.04 11.02 -28.19
N LYS A 324 14.83 12.05 -27.87
CA LYS A 324 16.30 11.93 -27.82
C LYS A 324 16.74 11.21 -26.54
N LYS A 325 16.87 9.88 -26.61
CA LYS A 325 17.34 9.04 -25.49
C LYS A 325 18.86 9.02 -25.37
N ILE A 326 19.35 8.85 -24.15
CA ILE A 326 20.76 8.57 -23.86
C ILE A 326 21.19 7.29 -24.61
N ARG A 327 22.35 7.32 -25.24
CA ARG A 327 22.98 6.15 -25.85
C ARG A 327 24.23 5.79 -25.05
N THR A 328 24.58 4.51 -25.06
CA THR A 328 25.78 4.01 -24.37
C THR A 328 27.09 4.62 -24.89
N SER A 329 27.07 5.28 -26.05
CA SER A 329 28.22 5.96 -26.65
C SER A 329 28.32 7.46 -26.32
N ASP A 330 27.31 8.03 -25.65
CA ASP A 330 27.23 9.47 -25.40
C ASP A 330 28.20 9.88 -24.28
N SER A 331 28.86 11.02 -24.45
CA SER A 331 29.74 11.59 -23.41
C SER A 331 28.95 12.03 -22.18
N LEU A 332 29.58 12.10 -21.00
CA LEU A 332 28.93 12.57 -19.76
C LEU A 332 28.18 13.90 -19.98
N GLN A 333 28.81 14.88 -20.64
CA GLN A 333 28.17 16.17 -20.96
C GLN A 333 26.88 16.02 -21.78
N GLU A 334 26.86 15.11 -22.77
CA GLU A 334 25.68 14.85 -23.60
C GLU A 334 24.57 14.14 -22.83
N GLN A 335 24.93 13.17 -21.98
CA GLN A 335 23.99 12.48 -21.10
C GLN A 335 23.31 13.47 -20.14
N LEU A 336 24.10 14.33 -19.49
CA LEU A 336 23.61 15.37 -18.59
C LEU A 336 22.68 16.36 -19.31
N GLN A 337 23.05 16.80 -20.52
CA GLN A 337 22.24 17.73 -21.31
C GLN A 337 20.87 17.14 -21.67
N ILE A 338 20.79 15.85 -22.01
CA ILE A 338 19.51 15.17 -22.30
C ILE A 338 18.57 15.22 -21.09
N ILE A 339 19.09 14.98 -19.88
CA ILE A 339 18.30 15.03 -18.66
C ILE A 339 17.82 16.46 -18.39
N ILE A 340 18.71 17.45 -18.52
CA ILE A 340 18.39 18.87 -18.31
C ILE A 340 17.32 19.36 -19.29
N ASP A 341 17.42 18.95 -20.56
CA ASP A 341 16.45 19.30 -21.59
C ASP A 341 15.04 18.75 -21.27
N SER A 342 14.94 17.67 -20.49
CA SER A 342 13.67 17.07 -20.09
C SER A 342 12.96 17.78 -18.91
N LEU A 343 13.70 18.49 -18.06
CA LEU A 343 13.17 19.13 -16.86
C LEU A 343 12.01 20.11 -17.12
N PRO A 344 12.03 20.99 -18.15
CA PRO A 344 10.92 21.89 -18.44
C PRO A 344 9.57 21.18 -18.60
N SER A 345 9.58 20.07 -19.33
CA SER A 345 8.38 19.28 -19.61
C SER A 345 7.85 18.61 -18.33
N CYS A 346 8.75 18.10 -17.49
CA CYS A 346 8.41 17.52 -16.20
C CYS A 346 7.79 18.58 -15.26
N VAL A 347 8.41 19.75 -15.15
CA VAL A 347 7.92 20.86 -14.33
C VAL A 347 6.55 21.34 -14.81
N ALA A 348 6.35 21.52 -16.12
CA ALA A 348 5.06 21.93 -16.68
C ALA A 348 3.94 20.91 -16.43
N LEU A 349 4.26 19.61 -16.42
CA LEU A 349 3.33 18.54 -16.05
C LEU A 349 2.97 18.62 -14.57
N VAL A 350 3.96 18.79 -13.68
CA VAL A 350 3.74 18.94 -12.22
C VAL A 350 2.89 20.17 -11.92
N GLU A 351 3.23 21.34 -12.45
CA GLU A 351 2.40 22.55 -12.31
C GLU A 351 0.98 22.34 -12.88
N GLY A 352 0.90 21.62 -14.00
CA GLY A 352 -0.35 21.23 -14.61
C GLY A 352 -1.22 20.33 -13.74
N ALA A 353 -0.64 19.55 -12.81
CA ALA A 353 -1.36 18.66 -11.91
C ALA A 353 -2.18 19.43 -10.87
N PHE A 354 -1.71 20.62 -10.48
CA PHE A 354 -2.32 21.44 -9.43
C PHE A 354 -3.07 22.67 -9.97
N ARG A 355 -3.19 22.83 -11.29
CA ARG A 355 -3.74 24.03 -11.94
C ARG A 355 -5.18 24.39 -11.53
N ASP A 356 -5.97 23.40 -11.13
CA ASP A 356 -7.37 23.60 -10.77
C ASP A 356 -7.56 24.00 -9.29
N LEU A 357 -6.47 24.10 -8.52
CA LEU A 357 -6.46 24.66 -7.17
C LEU A 357 -6.18 26.15 -7.20
N SER A 358 -6.90 26.93 -6.37
CA SER A 358 -6.48 28.31 -6.10
C SER A 358 -5.17 28.34 -5.29
N PRO A 359 -4.41 29.44 -5.29
CA PRO A 359 -3.21 29.59 -4.46
C PRO A 359 -3.49 29.33 -2.96
N GLU A 360 -4.66 29.74 -2.45
CA GLU A 360 -5.08 29.51 -1.07
C GLU A 360 -5.41 28.05 -0.81
N GLU A 361 -6.04 27.36 -1.75
CA GLU A 361 -6.36 25.93 -1.66
C GLU A 361 -5.08 25.08 -1.67
N ALA A 362 -4.17 25.36 -2.60
CA ALA A 362 -2.86 24.70 -2.66
C ALA A 362 -2.04 24.97 -1.39
N GLY A 363 -2.04 26.21 -0.90
CA GLY A 363 -1.39 26.58 0.36
C GLY A 363 -1.97 25.83 1.57
N PHE A 364 -3.29 25.69 1.64
CA PHE A 364 -3.97 24.93 2.70
C PHE A 364 -3.57 23.45 2.69
N LEU A 365 -3.59 22.80 1.53
CA LEU A 365 -3.19 21.40 1.40
C LEU A 365 -1.72 21.20 1.81
N TYR A 366 -0.82 22.02 1.30
CA TYR A 366 0.62 21.93 1.59
C TYR A 366 0.94 22.05 3.08
N GLN A 367 0.16 22.85 3.82
CA GLN A 367 0.32 23.09 5.25
C GLN A 367 -0.34 22.04 6.16
N ASN A 368 -1.34 21.29 5.68
CA ASN A 368 -2.17 20.46 6.56
C ASN A 368 -2.27 19.00 6.17
N ALA A 369 -2.06 18.63 4.91
CA ALA A 369 -2.32 17.27 4.46
C ALA A 369 -1.42 16.21 5.13
N HIS A 370 -0.16 16.54 5.39
CA HIS A 370 0.78 15.63 6.05
C HIS A 370 0.37 15.27 7.49
N LYS A 371 -0.34 16.16 8.18
CA LYS A 371 -0.78 15.96 9.57
C LYS A 371 -1.79 14.83 9.73
N VAL A 372 -2.43 14.37 8.64
CA VAL A 372 -3.41 13.29 8.66
C VAL A 372 -2.82 11.99 9.21
N TRP A 373 -1.54 11.73 8.92
CA TRP A 373 -0.85 10.49 9.27
C TRP A 373 0.30 10.68 10.26
N LEU A 374 0.42 11.87 10.85
CA LEU A 374 1.37 12.12 11.92
C LEU A 374 0.74 11.73 13.27
N PRO A 375 1.31 10.80 14.05
CA PRO A 375 0.63 10.21 15.21
C PRO A 375 0.35 11.20 16.34
N ASN A 376 1.18 12.23 16.45
CA ASN A 376 1.11 13.26 17.49
C ASN A 376 0.34 14.51 17.06
N GLU A 377 -0.15 14.55 15.81
CA GLU A 377 -0.95 15.64 15.28
C GLU A 377 -2.42 15.24 15.27
N LYS A 378 -3.31 16.21 15.51
CA LYS A 378 -4.76 16.00 15.37
C LYS A 378 -5.30 16.90 14.29
N ILE A 379 -6.03 16.32 13.37
CA ILE A 379 -6.75 17.06 12.34
C ILE A 379 -8.22 17.20 12.71
N GLU A 380 -8.73 18.42 12.63
CA GLU A 380 -10.15 18.67 12.84
C GLU A 380 -10.96 18.03 11.69
N PRO A 381 -12.12 17.40 11.97
CA PRO A 381 -12.91 16.73 10.92
C PRO A 381 -13.27 17.61 9.72
N GLN A 382 -13.47 18.92 9.95
CA GLN A 382 -13.72 19.90 8.88
C GLN A 382 -12.52 20.09 7.94
N ASP A 383 -11.31 20.05 8.48
CA ASP A 383 -10.07 20.23 7.71
C ASP A 383 -9.75 18.94 6.96
N LEU A 384 -9.98 17.77 7.57
CA LEU A 384 -9.91 16.49 6.90
C LEU A 384 -10.90 16.42 5.72
N ALA A 385 -12.16 16.82 5.93
CA ALA A 385 -13.16 16.90 4.85
C ALA A 385 -12.69 17.82 3.71
N ARG A 386 -12.10 18.96 4.06
CA ARG A 386 -11.57 19.91 3.08
C ARG A 386 -10.38 19.34 2.32
N ILE A 387 -9.47 18.63 2.97
CA ILE A 387 -8.34 17.95 2.31
C ILE A 387 -8.85 16.94 1.28
N LEU A 388 -9.79 16.07 1.68
CA LEU A 388 -10.40 15.08 0.78
C LEU A 388 -11.22 15.71 -0.35
N ALA A 389 -11.87 16.86 -0.12
CA ALA A 389 -12.58 17.56 -1.17
C ALA A 389 -11.60 18.18 -2.20
N LEU A 390 -10.51 18.78 -1.73
CA LEU A 390 -9.52 19.43 -2.59
C LEU A 390 -8.63 18.43 -3.33
N SER A 391 -8.36 17.25 -2.76
CA SER A 391 -7.56 16.20 -3.42
C SER A 391 -8.12 15.79 -4.78
N GLN A 392 -9.46 15.83 -4.94
CA GLN A 392 -10.14 15.49 -6.18
C GLN A 392 -9.89 16.49 -7.32
N LYS A 393 -9.36 17.69 -7.02
CA LYS A 393 -8.96 18.68 -8.03
C LYS A 393 -7.55 18.42 -8.58
N ILE A 394 -6.80 17.49 -7.98
CA ILE A 394 -5.41 17.21 -8.37
C ILE A 394 -5.40 16.15 -9.46
N ASN A 395 -4.72 16.44 -10.57
CA ASN A 395 -4.57 15.51 -11.67
C ASN A 395 -3.30 14.66 -11.48
N LEU A 396 -3.43 13.55 -10.75
CA LEU A 396 -2.32 12.63 -10.46
C LEU A 396 -1.69 12.03 -11.74
N ALA A 397 -2.46 11.84 -12.83
CA ALA A 397 -1.94 11.29 -14.08
C ALA A 397 -0.77 12.12 -14.65
N LYS A 398 -0.79 13.44 -14.45
CA LYS A 398 0.32 14.31 -14.86
C LYS A 398 1.60 14.09 -14.06
N LEU A 399 1.49 13.74 -12.76
CA LEU A 399 2.63 13.45 -11.90
C LEU A 399 3.30 12.13 -12.31
N PHE A 400 2.50 11.08 -12.55
CA PHE A 400 2.99 9.83 -13.10
C PHE A 400 3.64 10.03 -14.47
N LYS A 401 3.00 10.80 -15.37
CA LYS A 401 3.56 11.13 -16.69
C LYS A 401 4.90 11.87 -16.59
N ALA A 402 5.02 12.83 -15.68
CA ALA A 402 6.27 13.55 -15.44
C ALA A 402 7.38 12.60 -14.99
N THR A 403 7.06 11.70 -14.07
CA THR A 403 8.01 10.70 -13.55
C THR A 403 8.44 9.72 -14.63
N SER A 404 7.49 9.13 -15.38
CA SER A 404 7.80 8.24 -16.49
C SER A 404 8.63 8.92 -17.57
N LEU A 405 8.34 10.19 -17.88
CA LEU A 405 9.13 10.97 -18.83
C LEU A 405 10.57 11.11 -18.33
N LEU A 406 10.77 11.51 -17.07
CA LEU A 406 12.09 11.68 -16.47
C LEU A 406 12.89 10.36 -16.44
N LEU A 407 12.31 9.29 -15.90
CA LEU A 407 12.95 7.97 -15.83
C LEU A 407 13.29 7.40 -17.21
N SER A 408 12.44 7.63 -18.22
CA SER A 408 12.71 7.17 -19.58
C SER A 408 13.96 7.77 -20.22
N GLN A 409 14.41 8.93 -19.73
CA GLN A 409 15.67 9.55 -20.12
C GLN A 409 16.85 8.98 -19.34
N LEU A 410 16.63 8.49 -18.11
CA LEU A 410 17.66 7.92 -17.22
C LEU A 410 17.98 6.45 -17.49
N ALA A 411 17.07 5.69 -18.11
CA ALA A 411 17.22 4.24 -18.35
C ALA A 411 18.60 3.78 -18.92
N PRO A 412 19.32 4.59 -19.74
CA PRO A 412 20.64 4.25 -20.26
C PRO A 412 21.81 4.92 -19.53
N PHE A 413 21.57 5.73 -18.49
CA PHE A 413 22.60 6.47 -17.78
C PHE A 413 23.59 5.49 -17.15
N ARG A 414 24.82 5.48 -17.66
CA ARG A 414 25.92 4.66 -17.16
C ARG A 414 27.19 5.48 -17.24
N TYR A 415 27.85 5.63 -16.11
CA TYR A 415 29.20 6.13 -16.06
C TYR A 415 30.17 4.93 -16.07
N GLU A 416 30.80 4.66 -17.21
CA GLU A 416 31.86 3.65 -17.30
C GLU A 416 33.08 4.13 -16.50
N GLN A 417 33.19 3.74 -15.23
CA GLN A 417 34.51 3.53 -14.64
C GLN A 417 35.10 2.29 -15.31
N GLY A 418 36.27 2.46 -15.93
CA GLY A 418 36.94 1.42 -16.73
C GLY A 418 36.86 0.04 -16.07
N ALA A 419 36.30 -0.91 -16.81
CA ALA A 419 36.23 -2.31 -16.43
C ALA A 419 37.58 -2.80 -15.87
N ALA A 420 37.51 -3.49 -14.73
CA ALA A 420 38.59 -4.26 -14.16
C ALA A 420 39.25 -5.14 -15.24
N GLY A 421 40.37 -4.67 -15.79
CA GLY A 421 40.94 -5.32 -16.96
C GLY A 421 42.05 -4.60 -17.72
N GLN A 422 42.72 -3.57 -17.20
CA GLN A 422 44.05 -3.17 -17.71
C GLN A 422 44.93 -2.63 -16.58
N GLU A 423 45.75 -3.53 -16.00
CA GLU A 423 46.97 -3.11 -15.32
C GLU A 423 47.89 -2.37 -16.31
N LYS A 424 48.41 -1.21 -15.86
CA LYS A 424 49.59 -0.48 -16.35
C LYS A 424 49.44 0.32 -17.65
N ALA A 425 49.01 1.58 -17.51
CA ALA A 425 49.71 2.74 -18.07
C ALA A 425 49.29 4.04 -17.34
N HIS A 426 50.29 4.80 -16.87
CA HIS A 426 50.32 6.18 -16.34
C HIS A 426 48.99 6.96 -16.08
N PRO A 427 48.79 7.49 -14.84
CA PRO A 427 47.65 8.32 -14.50
C PRO A 427 47.96 9.80 -14.75
N ASP A 428 47.85 10.26 -15.99
CA ASP A 428 47.37 11.62 -16.20
C ASP A 428 45.84 11.49 -16.18
N ALA A 429 45.26 11.54 -14.97
CA ALA A 429 43.82 11.49 -14.78
C ALA A 429 43.19 12.64 -15.58
N ILE A 430 42.53 12.31 -16.68
CA ILE A 430 41.66 13.24 -17.39
C ILE A 430 40.56 13.56 -16.40
N SER A 431 40.70 14.67 -15.66
CA SER A 431 39.64 15.20 -14.82
C SER A 431 38.41 15.36 -15.71
N PRO A 432 37.25 14.76 -15.39
CA PRO A 432 36.05 14.97 -16.19
C PRO A 432 35.75 16.47 -16.20
N THR A 433 35.88 17.11 -17.36
CA THR A 433 35.55 18.52 -17.52
C THR A 433 34.09 18.65 -17.90
N VAL A 434 33.29 19.13 -16.94
CA VAL A 434 31.90 19.54 -17.18
C VAL A 434 31.90 21.01 -17.60
N THR A 435 31.18 21.33 -18.67
CA THR A 435 31.05 22.70 -19.18
C THR A 435 29.65 23.24 -18.94
N PRO A 436 29.45 24.58 -18.93
CA PRO A 436 28.12 25.16 -18.76
C PRO A 436 27.10 24.58 -19.75
N PHE A 437 25.95 24.17 -19.22
CA PHE A 437 24.86 23.58 -19.99
C PHE A 437 24.14 24.62 -20.84
N HIS A 438 23.57 24.17 -21.95
CA HIS A 438 22.59 24.97 -22.67
C HIS A 438 21.27 24.93 -21.89
N LEU A 439 20.87 26.05 -21.28
CA LEU A 439 19.62 26.11 -20.52
C LEU A 439 18.45 26.46 -21.44
N PRO A 440 17.41 25.60 -21.53
CA PRO A 440 16.14 25.96 -22.15
C PRO A 440 15.60 27.27 -21.59
N ALA A 441 14.94 28.09 -22.42
CA ALA A 441 14.47 29.43 -22.02
C ALA A 441 13.61 29.43 -20.74
N SER A 442 12.85 28.37 -20.49
CA SER A 442 12.03 28.21 -19.28
C SER A 442 12.84 27.98 -18.00
N LEU A 443 14.08 27.46 -18.11
CA LEU A 443 14.99 27.23 -17.00
C LEU A 443 15.91 28.43 -16.72
N GLN A 444 15.95 29.42 -17.63
CA GLN A 444 16.78 30.60 -17.44
C GLN A 444 16.22 31.48 -16.33
N CYS A 445 17.08 31.93 -15.42
CA CYS A 445 16.71 32.93 -14.44
C CYS A 445 16.38 34.26 -15.14
N ALA A 446 15.37 34.98 -14.65
CA ALA A 446 15.00 36.28 -15.17
C ALA A 446 16.05 37.34 -14.77
N ASN A 447 17.22 37.32 -15.43
CA ASN A 447 18.17 38.43 -15.67
C ASN A 447 19.57 37.88 -16.01
N HIS A 448 19.92 37.84 -17.30
CA HIS A 448 21.28 38.15 -17.73
C HIS A 448 21.20 39.04 -18.97
N GLN A 449 21.67 40.29 -18.83
CA GLN A 449 21.87 41.19 -19.96
C GLN A 449 22.95 40.60 -20.89
N GLU A 450 22.66 40.53 -22.18
CA GLU A 450 23.64 40.26 -23.24
C GLU A 450 24.84 41.24 -23.11
N ILE A 451 26.07 40.71 -23.09
CA ILE A 451 27.30 41.51 -23.11
C ILE A 451 27.64 41.80 -24.59
N PRO A 452 27.79 43.07 -25.03
CA PRO A 452 28.32 43.40 -26.36
C PRO A 452 29.86 43.42 -26.39
N ASP A 453 30.42 43.02 -27.53
CA ASP A 453 31.85 42.84 -27.86
C ASP A 453 32.83 43.95 -27.39
N GLU A 454 34.03 43.52 -26.97
CA GLU A 454 35.20 44.32 -26.51
C GLU A 454 35.91 45.14 -27.61
N ALA A 455 35.18 45.96 -28.36
CA ALA A 455 35.78 46.82 -29.38
C ALA A 455 35.31 48.28 -29.28
N SER A 456 35.31 48.90 -28.09
CA SER A 456 35.32 50.37 -28.02
C SER A 456 35.92 50.95 -26.71
N MET A 457 37.16 51.45 -26.86
CA MET A 457 37.68 52.72 -26.31
C MET A 457 37.80 52.84 -24.77
N ARG A 458 38.98 52.66 -24.16
CA ARG A 458 40.10 53.64 -24.09
C ARG A 458 39.65 55.10 -24.21
N ASP A 459 39.58 55.85 -23.10
CA ASP A 459 40.42 57.04 -22.81
C ASP A 459 40.01 57.77 -21.49
N LYS A 460 41.00 58.36 -20.81
CA LYS A 460 40.99 59.47 -19.80
C LYS A 460 40.72 59.27 -18.30
N SER A 461 41.84 59.17 -17.58
CA SER A 461 42.37 59.99 -16.45
C SER A 461 41.47 60.83 -15.50
N SER A 462 41.73 60.62 -14.20
CA SER A 462 41.95 61.54 -13.05
C SER A 462 40.84 62.49 -12.54
N GLU A 463 40.42 62.32 -11.28
CA GLU A 463 40.71 63.23 -10.13
C GLU A 463 40.02 62.78 -8.82
N SER A 464 40.63 63.13 -7.69
CA SER A 464 40.32 62.75 -6.31
C SER A 464 39.48 63.80 -5.57
N VAL A 465 38.46 63.41 -4.77
CA VAL A 465 38.05 64.10 -3.52
C VAL A 465 37.31 63.11 -2.58
N THR A 466 37.63 63.17 -1.29
CA THR A 466 37.07 62.40 -0.16
C THR A 466 36.02 63.16 0.66
N VAL A 467 34.97 62.42 1.12
CA VAL A 467 34.25 62.51 2.43
C VAL A 467 33.22 63.66 2.56
N THR A 468 31.95 63.54 3.03
CA THR A 468 31.22 62.79 4.10
C THR A 468 29.70 62.66 3.76
N GLY A 469 28.99 61.67 4.31
CA GLY A 469 27.59 61.84 4.77
C GLY A 469 26.57 60.74 4.42
N GLU A 470 26.15 59.97 5.44
CA GLU A 470 25.04 59.00 5.53
C GLU A 470 23.67 59.59 5.04
N THR A 471 22.75 58.92 4.33
CA THR A 471 21.91 57.76 4.71
C THR A 471 20.92 57.41 3.58
N LYS A 472 20.54 56.12 3.52
CA LYS A 472 19.27 55.51 3.06
C LYS A 472 18.94 55.27 1.57
N THR A 473 18.45 54.03 1.37
CA THR A 473 17.52 53.45 0.36
C THR A 473 17.98 53.23 -1.09
N GLY A 474 17.84 51.98 -1.53
CA GLY A 474 17.25 51.62 -2.83
C GLY A 474 18.18 51.39 -4.01
N ASP A 475 18.05 50.20 -4.60
CA ASP A 475 18.30 49.79 -6.00
C ASP A 475 19.73 49.50 -6.51
N LEU A 476 19.92 48.20 -6.84
CA LEU A 476 20.64 47.46 -7.92
C LEU A 476 21.71 48.20 -8.79
N PRO A 477 22.71 47.53 -9.43
CA PRO A 477 22.80 46.09 -9.76
C PRO A 477 24.20 45.44 -9.52
N ILE A 478 24.30 44.11 -9.52
CA ILE A 478 25.58 43.39 -9.53
C ILE A 478 25.67 42.54 -10.81
N ASN A 479 26.47 42.99 -11.77
CA ASN A 479 27.01 42.18 -12.85
C ASN A 479 28.14 41.31 -12.27
N ARG A 480 28.01 39.98 -12.31
CA ARG A 480 29.13 39.06 -12.10
C ARG A 480 29.04 37.89 -13.07
N THR A 481 30.07 37.78 -13.88
CA THR A 481 30.42 36.65 -14.75
C THR A 481 30.91 35.45 -13.93
N PRO A 482 30.80 34.22 -14.47
CA PRO A 482 31.11 32.98 -13.76
C PRO A 482 32.63 32.81 -13.53
N SER A 483 33.01 32.42 -12.31
CA SER A 483 34.38 32.01 -11.98
C SER A 483 34.48 30.48 -11.94
N PRO A 484 35.59 29.90 -12.44
CA PRO A 484 35.90 28.49 -12.21
C PRO A 484 36.29 28.30 -10.74
N GLY A 485 35.51 27.51 -10.00
CA GLY A 485 35.76 27.19 -8.59
C GLY A 485 37.09 26.44 -8.44
N GLY A 486 38.04 27.07 -7.77
CA GLY A 486 39.44 26.64 -7.73
C GLY A 486 39.75 25.59 -6.67
N LYS A 487 40.64 24.68 -7.06
CA LYS A 487 41.66 24.12 -6.17
C LYS A 487 42.54 25.27 -5.67
N GLU A 488 42.39 25.65 -4.41
CA GLU A 488 43.43 26.16 -3.50
C GLU A 488 42.77 26.82 -2.27
N LEU A 489 42.72 26.08 -1.16
CA LEU A 489 42.44 26.63 0.17
C LEU A 489 43.78 26.97 0.83
N GLU A 490 44.06 28.26 1.03
CA GLU A 490 44.62 28.75 2.29
C GLU A 490 44.51 30.30 2.41
N LYS A 491 43.87 30.72 3.51
CA LYS A 491 43.91 32.03 4.20
C LYS A 491 42.88 33.13 3.84
N GLU A 492 42.04 33.35 4.85
CA GLU A 492 41.36 34.60 5.28
C GLU A 492 40.12 35.11 4.49
N GLY A 493 38.94 34.76 5.00
CA GLY A 493 38.05 35.75 5.63
C GLY A 493 36.91 36.38 4.80
N ILE A 494 35.71 35.82 5.01
CA ILE A 494 34.36 36.43 4.95
C ILE A 494 33.63 36.40 3.59
N GLY A 495 32.71 35.42 3.47
CA GLY A 495 31.41 35.60 2.82
C GLY A 495 31.16 34.80 1.54
N THR A 496 31.17 33.47 1.59
CA THR A 496 30.62 32.60 0.52
C THR A 496 29.55 31.70 1.15
N SER A 497 28.33 31.65 0.60
CA SER A 497 27.36 30.63 1.03
C SER A 497 27.89 29.28 0.57
N GLN A 498 28.28 28.41 1.50
CA GLN A 498 28.74 27.05 1.20
C GLN A 498 27.54 26.12 1.09
N ASP A 499 26.67 26.35 0.11
CA ASP A 499 25.56 25.41 -0.19
C ASP A 499 26.13 24.05 -0.64
N PHE A 500 27.34 24.05 -1.23
CA PHE A 500 28.09 22.86 -1.63
C PHE A 500 29.57 23.05 -1.31
N ALA A 501 30.27 21.99 -0.91
CA ALA A 501 31.70 21.99 -0.61
C ALA A 501 32.34 20.64 -0.96
N GLY A 502 33.67 20.55 -0.98
CA GLY A 502 34.38 19.33 -1.37
C GLY A 502 34.69 19.30 -2.87
N ASP A 503 34.67 18.10 -3.46
CA ASP A 503 35.01 17.86 -4.88
C ASP A 503 33.86 18.22 -5.85
N ILE A 504 33.31 19.43 -5.72
CA ILE A 504 32.22 19.89 -6.59
C ILE A 504 32.79 20.34 -7.94
N LEU A 505 32.42 19.66 -9.02
CA LEU A 505 32.88 19.96 -10.38
C LEU A 505 32.14 21.15 -10.98
N PHE A 506 30.83 21.26 -10.73
CA PHE A 506 30.00 22.25 -11.40
C PHE A 506 28.72 22.58 -10.62
N VAL A 507 28.31 23.85 -10.65
CA VAL A 507 27.03 24.34 -10.12
C VAL A 507 26.44 25.35 -11.09
N GLN A 508 25.17 25.19 -11.44
CA GLN A 508 24.42 26.12 -12.31
C GLN A 508 23.07 26.46 -11.69
N ASP A 509 22.79 27.75 -11.60
CA ASP A 509 21.48 28.25 -11.21
C ASP A 509 20.48 28.12 -12.37
N THR A 510 19.25 27.71 -12.03
CA THR A 510 18.08 27.69 -12.92
C THR A 510 16.85 28.26 -12.21
N SER A 511 15.78 28.50 -12.96
CA SER A 511 14.50 28.96 -12.41
C SER A 511 13.79 27.94 -11.52
N VAL A 512 14.19 26.66 -11.56
CA VAL A 512 13.53 25.55 -10.84
C VAL A 512 14.40 24.92 -9.75
N GLY A 513 15.57 25.51 -9.49
CA GLY A 513 16.56 25.01 -8.53
C GLY A 513 17.96 24.89 -9.14
N LYS A 514 18.95 24.56 -8.32
CA LYS A 514 20.33 24.39 -8.79
C LYS A 514 20.50 23.03 -9.50
N ILE A 515 21.41 22.99 -10.47
CA ILE A 515 21.97 21.78 -11.04
C ILE A 515 23.41 21.66 -10.53
N VAL A 516 23.75 20.53 -9.95
CA VAL A 516 25.05 20.28 -9.31
C VAL A 516 25.66 19.00 -9.86
N VAL A 517 26.96 19.03 -10.14
CA VAL A 517 27.73 17.84 -10.50
C VAL A 517 28.88 17.67 -9.51
N GLY A 518 28.85 16.55 -8.79
CA GLY A 518 29.88 16.08 -7.88
C GLY A 518 31.05 15.43 -8.60
N GLY A 519 32.13 15.23 -7.86
CA GLY A 519 33.41 14.72 -8.36
C GLY A 519 33.53 13.23 -8.20
N THR A 520 34.75 12.75 -7.97
CA THR A 520 35.00 11.33 -7.60
C THR A 520 35.64 11.23 -6.21
N GLY A 521 35.72 12.37 -5.52
CA GLY A 521 36.20 12.50 -4.16
C GLY A 521 35.15 13.17 -3.30
N THR A 522 35.40 13.22 -1.99
CA THR A 522 34.39 13.64 -1.02
C THR A 522 33.80 15.04 -1.27
N SER A 523 32.48 15.07 -1.33
CA SER A 523 31.59 16.19 -1.54
C SER A 523 30.60 16.34 -0.37
N TYR A 524 30.17 17.56 -0.15
CA TYR A 524 29.25 17.93 0.93
C TYR A 524 28.11 18.77 0.36
N TYR A 525 26.89 18.26 0.47
CA TYR A 525 25.68 18.87 -0.08
C TYR A 525 24.81 19.45 1.04
N TYR A 526 24.82 20.77 1.20
CA TYR A 526 24.01 21.48 2.21
C TYR A 526 22.76 22.15 1.62
N GLY A 527 22.84 22.59 0.36
CA GLY A 527 21.75 23.24 -0.35
C GLY A 527 20.91 22.26 -1.15
N ASP A 528 19.59 22.48 -1.16
CA ASP A 528 18.69 21.72 -2.02
C ASP A 528 18.92 22.06 -3.50
N ALA A 529 18.69 21.08 -4.37
CA ALA A 529 18.88 21.20 -5.80
C ALA A 529 17.72 20.56 -6.58
N ALA A 530 17.50 21.07 -7.79
CA ALA A 530 16.63 20.39 -8.75
C ALA A 530 17.30 19.13 -9.29
N MET A 531 18.64 19.14 -9.35
CA MET A 531 19.41 18.03 -9.87
C MET A 531 20.79 17.96 -9.21
N ILE A 532 21.14 16.79 -8.69
CA ILE A 532 22.46 16.42 -8.22
C ILE A 532 22.86 15.15 -8.98
N ILE A 533 24.04 15.17 -9.59
CA ILE A 533 24.70 13.97 -10.11
C ILE A 533 26.10 13.93 -9.52
N ASP A 534 26.33 13.02 -8.60
CA ASP A 534 27.66 12.73 -8.10
C ASP A 534 28.28 11.58 -8.93
N LEU A 535 29.57 11.67 -9.23
CA LEU A 535 30.29 10.67 -10.01
C LEU A 535 31.03 9.67 -9.11
N GLY A 536 31.00 9.90 -7.79
CA GLY A 536 31.31 8.99 -6.72
C GLY A 536 32.25 9.57 -5.65
N GLY A 537 32.70 8.71 -4.75
CA GLY A 537 33.43 9.11 -3.55
C GLY A 537 32.53 8.97 -2.34
N ASN A 538 33.09 9.01 -1.13
CA ASN A 538 32.28 8.88 0.08
C ASN A 538 31.80 10.28 0.51
N ASP A 539 30.52 10.53 0.30
CA ASP A 539 29.90 11.84 0.28
C ASP A 539 28.87 12.03 1.40
N TYR A 540 28.50 13.29 1.60
CA TYR A 540 27.61 13.69 2.69
C TYR A 540 26.49 14.58 2.18
N TYR A 541 25.27 14.07 2.26
CA TYR A 541 24.06 14.77 1.87
C TYR A 541 23.31 15.24 3.11
N PHE A 542 23.43 16.55 3.41
CA PHE A 542 22.72 17.23 4.49
C PHE A 542 21.49 18.01 4.00
N ASN A 543 21.20 17.91 2.71
CA ASN A 543 20.07 18.53 2.04
C ASN A 543 18.92 17.54 1.87
N ASN A 544 17.89 17.93 1.13
CA ASN A 544 16.75 17.08 0.84
C ASN A 544 17.03 15.81 0.00
N ALA A 545 18.22 15.66 -0.62
CA ALA A 545 18.63 14.51 -1.44
C ALA A 545 17.53 14.00 -2.39
N GLY A 546 17.20 14.78 -3.42
CA GLY A 546 16.26 14.34 -4.46
C GLY A 546 14.77 14.49 -4.12
N SER A 547 14.39 15.17 -3.04
CA SER A 547 12.96 15.37 -2.71
C SER A 547 12.33 16.61 -3.34
N SER A 548 11.10 16.51 -3.84
CA SER A 548 10.39 17.69 -4.34
C SER A 548 9.90 18.58 -3.20
N ARG A 549 9.79 19.88 -3.48
CA ARG A 549 9.23 20.90 -2.59
C ARG A 549 8.57 22.01 -3.40
N LYS A 550 7.90 22.95 -2.71
CA LYS A 550 7.11 24.00 -3.37
C LYS A 550 7.87 24.80 -4.45
N ASP A 551 9.15 25.06 -4.20
CA ASP A 551 10.09 25.80 -5.04
C ASP A 551 10.92 24.90 -5.97
N ILE A 552 10.94 23.59 -5.73
CA ILE A 552 11.65 22.59 -6.52
C ILE A 552 10.65 21.45 -6.84
N PRO A 553 9.76 21.66 -7.83
CA PRO A 553 8.65 20.72 -8.10
C PRO A 553 9.12 19.36 -8.65
N VAL A 554 10.34 19.31 -9.18
CA VAL A 554 11.03 18.09 -9.63
C VAL A 554 12.44 18.13 -9.05
N SER A 555 12.84 17.10 -8.30
CA SER A 555 14.18 16.96 -7.75
C SER A 555 14.72 15.56 -8.06
N LEU A 556 15.96 15.50 -8.52
CA LEU A 556 16.67 14.27 -8.88
C LEU A 556 18.05 14.27 -8.22
N CYS A 557 18.38 13.20 -7.51
CA CYS A 557 19.71 12.96 -6.97
C CYS A 557 20.18 11.59 -7.46
N ILE A 558 21.35 11.54 -8.11
CA ILE A 558 22.00 10.30 -8.53
C ILE A 558 23.41 10.30 -7.94
N ASP A 559 23.73 9.29 -7.14
CA ASP A 559 25.12 8.93 -6.82
C ASP A 559 25.49 7.66 -7.60
N LEU A 560 26.76 7.58 -8.01
CA LEU A 560 27.27 6.49 -8.85
C LEU A 560 28.16 5.49 -8.12
N SER A 561 28.77 5.87 -7.00
CA SER A 561 29.55 4.97 -6.15
C SER A 561 30.10 5.67 -4.90
N GLY A 562 30.02 5.05 -3.74
CA GLY A 562 30.66 5.56 -2.53
C GLY A 562 30.06 4.91 -1.30
N ASP A 563 30.71 5.00 -0.14
CA ASP A 563 29.99 4.74 1.12
C ASP A 563 29.51 6.09 1.69
N ASP A 564 28.27 6.44 1.39
CA ASP A 564 27.68 7.75 1.56
C ASP A 564 26.79 7.86 2.79
N ILE A 565 26.59 9.11 3.22
CA ILE A 565 25.72 9.44 4.34
C ILE A 565 24.70 10.49 3.88
N TYR A 566 23.48 10.02 3.72
CA TYR A 566 22.29 10.85 3.54
C TYR A 566 21.68 11.12 4.91
N HIS A 567 21.88 12.32 5.46
CA HIS A 567 21.44 12.63 6.82
C HIS A 567 20.77 14.01 6.92
N THR A 568 19.49 13.99 7.27
CA THR A 568 18.71 15.20 7.56
C THR A 568 17.99 15.09 8.89
N ASP A 569 17.91 16.19 9.64
CA ASP A 569 17.08 16.31 10.84
C ASP A 569 15.67 16.87 10.55
N THR A 570 15.29 16.97 9.27
CA THR A 570 14.01 17.51 8.82
C THR A 570 13.20 16.48 8.03
N ALA A 571 11.88 16.64 8.05
CA ALA A 571 10.96 15.85 7.22
C ALA A 571 11.08 16.16 5.71
N PHE A 572 10.56 15.29 4.86
CA PHE A 572 10.49 15.47 3.39
C PHE A 572 11.85 15.42 2.67
N SER A 573 12.67 14.40 2.92
CA SER A 573 14.00 14.19 2.32
C SER A 573 14.16 12.77 1.75
N GLN A 574 15.26 12.54 1.01
CA GLN A 574 15.65 11.24 0.45
C GLN A 574 14.60 10.69 -0.53
N GLY A 575 14.48 11.35 -1.69
CA GLY A 575 13.60 10.91 -2.77
C GLY A 575 12.09 11.10 -2.51
N THR A 576 11.68 11.96 -1.58
CA THR A 576 10.27 12.18 -1.26
C THR A 576 9.53 13.02 -2.30
N GLY A 577 8.39 12.54 -2.77
CA GLY A 577 7.47 13.24 -3.66
C GLY A 577 6.45 14.08 -2.89
N ARG A 578 6.78 15.31 -2.53
CA ARG A 578 5.85 16.27 -1.90
C ARG A 578 5.32 17.27 -2.92
N PHE A 579 4.06 17.12 -3.35
CA PHE A 579 3.43 17.98 -4.37
C PHE A 579 4.23 18.06 -5.67
N GLY A 580 4.89 16.97 -6.04
CA GLY A 580 5.87 16.94 -7.13
C GLY A 580 6.49 15.57 -7.32
N VAL A 581 7.65 15.55 -7.97
CA VAL A 581 8.41 14.33 -8.26
C VAL A 581 9.76 14.40 -7.55
N GLY A 582 10.02 13.45 -6.66
CA GLY A 582 11.32 13.29 -5.99
C GLY A 582 11.92 11.93 -6.29
N ILE A 583 13.20 11.92 -6.67
CA ILE A 583 13.95 10.69 -7.01
C ILE A 583 15.34 10.78 -6.40
N LEU A 584 15.68 9.78 -5.60
CA LEU A 584 17.04 9.47 -5.17
C LEU A 584 17.42 8.11 -5.76
N TRP A 585 18.56 8.04 -6.44
CA TRP A 585 19.11 6.82 -7.01
C TRP A 585 20.58 6.71 -6.62
N ASP A 586 20.87 5.82 -5.68
CA ASP A 586 22.21 5.38 -5.33
C ASP A 586 22.55 4.11 -6.11
N CYS A 587 23.75 4.05 -6.68
CA CYS A 587 24.13 2.95 -7.56
C CYS A 587 25.01 1.89 -6.90
N LYS A 588 25.84 2.26 -5.93
CA LYS A 588 26.83 1.37 -5.31
C LYS A 588 27.34 1.96 -4.02
N GLY A 589 27.41 1.15 -2.98
CA GLY A 589 28.00 1.62 -1.75
C GLY A 589 27.72 0.73 -0.57
N SER A 590 27.76 1.30 0.61
CA SER A 590 27.18 0.73 1.81
C SER A 590 26.80 1.92 2.68
N ASP A 591 25.57 2.34 2.49
CA ASP A 591 25.09 3.69 2.65
C ASP A 591 24.24 3.84 3.90
N LYS A 592 24.08 5.09 4.32
CA LYS A 592 23.26 5.44 5.47
C LYS A 592 22.23 6.47 5.10
N TYR A 593 20.98 6.05 5.16
CA TYR A 593 19.81 6.89 4.97
C TYR A 593 19.18 7.20 6.32
N ILE A 594 19.42 8.40 6.84
CA ILE A 594 18.95 8.83 8.16
C ILE A 594 18.08 10.07 8.03
N SER A 595 16.79 9.93 8.33
CA SER A 595 15.83 11.04 8.22
C SER A 595 14.68 10.96 9.23
N GLN A 596 13.82 11.98 9.22
CA GLN A 596 12.61 12.11 10.00
C GLN A 596 11.38 11.69 9.19
N ASP A 597 10.24 12.34 9.42
CA ASP A 597 8.95 12.01 8.80
C ASP A 597 8.96 12.23 7.29
N PHE A 598 8.14 11.49 6.54
CA PHE A 598 8.02 11.67 5.08
C PHE A 598 9.38 11.59 4.37
N SER A 599 10.07 10.46 4.50
CA SER A 599 11.40 10.25 3.92
C SER A 599 11.51 8.94 3.15
N GLN A 600 12.64 8.72 2.47
CA GLN A 600 13.02 7.43 1.90
C GLN A 600 11.98 6.93 0.88
N GLY A 601 11.82 7.69 -0.20
CA GLY A 601 10.90 7.37 -1.28
C GLY A 601 9.43 7.56 -0.95
N SER A 602 9.07 8.22 0.16
CA SER A 602 7.65 8.47 0.51
C SER A 602 6.98 9.52 -0.38
N CYS A 603 5.65 9.63 -0.35
CA CYS A 603 4.95 10.69 -1.08
C CYS A 603 3.73 11.28 -0.37
N ILE A 604 3.41 12.53 -0.74
CA ILE A 604 2.12 13.16 -0.53
C ILE A 604 1.74 14.05 -1.72
N TYR A 605 0.65 13.73 -2.41
CA TYR A 605 0.27 14.38 -3.68
C TYR A 605 1.42 14.41 -4.70
N GLY A 606 2.17 13.32 -4.80
CA GLY A 606 3.45 13.29 -5.52
C GLY A 606 3.87 11.88 -5.89
N ILE A 607 5.02 11.78 -6.53
CA ILE A 607 5.71 10.51 -6.77
C ILE A 607 7.08 10.59 -6.09
N GLY A 608 7.32 9.72 -5.12
CA GLY A 608 8.58 9.61 -4.41
C GLY A 608 9.25 8.28 -4.73
N MET A 609 10.55 8.32 -4.99
CA MET A 609 11.35 7.14 -5.33
C MET A 609 12.72 7.22 -4.66
N LEU A 610 13.07 6.16 -3.93
CA LEU A 610 14.44 5.87 -3.53
C LEU A 610 14.83 4.54 -4.17
N ARG A 611 15.98 4.51 -4.83
CA ARG A 611 16.56 3.29 -5.36
C ARG A 611 17.99 3.16 -4.89
N ASP A 612 18.32 2.04 -4.30
CA ASP A 612 19.67 1.58 -4.02
C ASP A 612 19.93 0.31 -4.84
N ASP A 613 21.09 0.21 -5.47
CA ASP A 613 21.42 -0.87 -6.40
C ASP A 613 22.39 -1.92 -5.84
N ASP A 614 23.19 -1.61 -4.81
CA ASP A 614 24.25 -2.49 -4.29
C ASP A 614 24.81 -1.96 -2.96
N GLY A 615 24.73 -2.76 -1.88
CA GLY A 615 25.41 -2.37 -0.65
C GLY A 615 25.16 -3.23 0.56
N ASN A 616 25.38 -2.70 1.76
CA ASN A 616 24.80 -3.21 2.99
C ASN A 616 24.38 -1.98 3.77
N ASP A 617 23.10 -1.68 3.69
CA ASP A 617 22.58 -0.34 3.83
C ASP A 617 21.78 -0.19 5.11
N PHE A 618 21.78 1.03 5.63
CA PHE A 618 21.07 1.35 6.85
C PHE A 618 20.03 2.43 6.60
N TYR A 619 18.76 2.03 6.62
CA TYR A 619 17.61 2.90 6.47
C TYR A 619 16.97 3.18 7.83
N SER A 620 17.04 4.42 8.29
CA SER A 620 16.41 4.87 9.52
C SER A 620 15.52 6.08 9.29
N GLY A 621 14.21 5.86 9.43
CA GLY A 621 13.18 6.89 9.43
C GLY A 621 12.43 7.00 10.77
N HIS A 622 11.60 8.03 10.92
CA HIS A 622 10.70 8.16 12.07
C HIS A 622 9.29 7.62 11.76
N VAL A 623 8.42 8.39 11.10
CA VAL A 623 7.11 7.90 10.62
C VAL A 623 6.83 8.26 9.16
N VAL A 624 5.95 7.52 8.48
CA VAL A 624 5.56 7.78 7.07
C VAL A 624 6.80 7.81 6.17
N ASN A 625 7.51 6.70 6.05
CA ASN A 625 8.77 6.62 5.30
C ASN A 625 8.92 5.25 4.63
N GLN A 626 10.05 5.02 3.94
CA GLN A 626 10.39 3.73 3.33
C GLN A 626 9.29 3.26 2.37
N GLY A 627 9.08 4.05 1.33
CA GLY A 627 8.09 3.76 0.29
C GLY A 627 6.63 3.94 0.73
N ALA A 628 6.31 4.86 1.65
CA ALA A 628 4.92 5.15 2.03
C ALA A 628 4.23 6.09 1.02
N GLY A 629 2.99 5.78 0.62
CA GLY A 629 2.24 6.55 -0.38
C GLY A 629 0.90 7.12 0.09
N PHE A 630 0.68 8.42 -0.10
CA PHE A 630 -0.61 9.09 0.16
C PHE A 630 -0.99 10.03 -1.01
N PHE A 631 -2.10 9.75 -1.70
CA PHE A 631 -2.47 10.43 -2.95
C PHE A 631 -1.34 10.47 -3.98
N GLY A 632 -0.83 9.31 -4.40
CA GLY A 632 0.37 9.21 -5.22
C GLY A 632 1.05 7.86 -5.06
N ALA A 633 2.32 7.75 -5.43
CA ALA A 633 3.13 6.56 -5.23
C ALA A 633 4.42 6.89 -4.48
N GLY A 634 4.71 6.13 -3.43
CA GLY A 634 6.01 6.10 -2.76
C GLY A 634 6.67 4.75 -2.97
N LEU A 635 7.92 4.74 -3.44
CA LEU A 635 8.64 3.54 -3.86
C LEU A 635 10.05 3.55 -3.24
N LEU A 636 10.40 2.48 -2.53
CA LEU A 636 11.77 2.18 -2.12
C LEU A 636 12.15 0.86 -2.76
N ASN A 637 13.22 0.85 -3.55
CA ASN A 637 13.78 -0.36 -4.14
C ASN A 637 15.22 -0.52 -3.66
N ASP A 638 15.52 -1.64 -3.03
CA ASP A 638 16.86 -2.11 -2.75
C ASP A 638 17.11 -3.37 -3.58
N LEU A 639 18.25 -3.45 -4.26
CA LEU A 639 18.54 -4.53 -5.19
C LEU A 639 19.50 -5.59 -4.66
N SER A 640 20.31 -5.28 -3.65
CA SER A 640 21.19 -6.26 -3.03
C SER A 640 21.88 -5.72 -1.80
N GLY A 641 21.91 -6.51 -0.74
CA GLY A 641 22.75 -6.22 0.39
C GLY A 641 22.53 -7.15 1.57
N ASN A 642 22.79 -6.69 2.77
CA ASN A 642 22.22 -7.26 3.99
C ASN A 642 21.83 -6.06 4.83
N ASP A 643 20.57 -5.70 4.72
CA ASP A 643 20.12 -4.35 4.93
C ASP A 643 19.28 -4.24 6.19
N VAL A 644 19.24 -3.04 6.74
CA VAL A 644 18.56 -2.78 8.00
C VAL A 644 17.56 -1.65 7.80
N TYR A 645 16.28 -2.01 7.92
CA TYR A 645 15.16 -1.09 7.81
C TYR A 645 14.58 -0.80 9.19
N PHE A 646 14.81 0.40 9.70
CA PHE A 646 14.31 0.84 10.99
C PHE A 646 13.32 1.99 10.86
N SER A 647 12.12 1.80 11.41
CA SER A 647 11.11 2.84 11.49
C SER A 647 10.21 2.67 12.72
N ARG A 648 9.35 3.65 13.00
CA ARG A 648 8.44 3.62 14.15
C ARG A 648 7.04 3.22 13.78
N GLN A 649 6.48 3.89 12.78
CA GLN A 649 5.10 3.68 12.35
C GLN A 649 4.91 4.14 10.91
N PHE A 650 3.96 3.53 10.19
CA PHE A 650 3.61 3.91 8.82
C PHE A 650 4.77 3.80 7.81
N ALA A 651 5.51 2.71 7.83
CA ALA A 651 6.68 2.54 6.99
C ALA A 651 6.75 1.18 6.31
N GLN A 652 7.73 1.02 5.43
CA GLN A 652 8.03 -0.23 4.74
C GLN A 652 6.86 -0.61 3.82
N GLY A 653 6.57 0.25 2.85
CA GLY A 653 5.55 0.02 1.83
C GLY A 653 4.11 0.22 2.28
N VAL A 654 3.77 1.35 2.93
CA VAL A 654 2.40 1.64 3.38
C VAL A 654 1.59 2.39 2.33
N GLY A 655 0.40 1.89 2.01
CA GLY A 655 -0.55 2.53 1.09
C GLY A 655 -1.74 3.19 1.77
N PHE A 656 -1.74 4.51 1.83
CA PHE A 656 -2.87 5.29 2.35
C PHE A 656 -3.93 5.57 1.28
N THR A 657 -4.97 6.33 1.62
CA THR A 657 -6.01 6.79 0.70
C THR A 657 -5.47 7.21 -0.67
N LYS A 658 -5.94 6.53 -1.74
CA LYS A 658 -5.54 6.76 -3.13
C LYS A 658 -4.01 6.77 -3.33
N GLY A 659 -3.30 6.04 -2.48
CA GLY A 659 -1.85 5.92 -2.44
C GLY A 659 -1.39 4.49 -2.67
N LEU A 660 -0.26 4.35 -3.35
CA LEU A 660 0.50 3.12 -3.46
C LEU A 660 1.80 3.30 -2.67
N GLY A 661 2.07 2.40 -1.73
CA GLY A 661 3.37 2.31 -1.08
C GLY A 661 4.04 0.98 -1.40
N VAL A 662 5.32 1.01 -1.78
CA VAL A 662 6.11 -0.18 -2.10
C VAL A 662 7.48 -0.09 -1.43
N LEU A 663 7.85 -1.16 -0.72
CA LEU A 663 9.23 -1.52 -0.44
C LEU A 663 9.51 -2.81 -1.22
N LEU A 664 10.51 -2.79 -2.11
CA LEU A 664 11.00 -3.94 -2.83
C LEU A 664 12.45 -4.17 -2.43
N ASP A 665 12.73 -5.30 -1.81
CA ASP A 665 14.06 -5.84 -1.60
C ASP A 665 14.24 -7.07 -2.51
N VAL A 666 15.41 -7.19 -3.14
CA VAL A 666 15.66 -8.23 -4.14
C VAL A 666 16.54 -9.35 -3.60
N CYS A 667 17.51 -9.04 -2.74
CA CYS A 667 18.23 -10.08 -2.04
C CYS A 667 19.05 -9.55 -0.87
N GLY A 668 19.11 -10.36 0.17
CA GLY A 668 20.03 -10.10 1.26
C GLY A 668 19.84 -11.04 2.43
N LYS A 669 20.10 -10.52 3.61
CA LYS A 669 19.74 -11.15 4.88
C LYS A 669 19.33 -10.02 5.79
N ASP A 670 18.08 -9.66 5.67
CA ASP A 670 17.62 -8.32 5.94
C ASP A 670 16.86 -8.28 7.25
N PHE A 671 16.86 -7.10 7.85
CA PHE A 671 16.24 -6.86 9.14
C PHE A 671 15.24 -5.72 9.04
N TYR A 672 13.97 -6.08 9.11
CA TYR A 672 12.85 -5.15 9.05
C TYR A 672 12.28 -4.91 10.45
N PHE A 673 12.40 -3.69 10.94
CA PHE A 673 11.82 -3.28 12.22
C PHE A 673 10.89 -2.08 12.07
N ALA A 674 9.65 -2.24 12.51
CA ALA A 674 8.70 -1.15 12.65
C ALA A 674 8.01 -1.21 14.02
N GLY A 675 8.21 -0.19 14.88
CA GLY A 675 7.49 -0.08 16.14
C GLY A 675 8.25 0.59 17.28
N GLY A 676 7.88 0.24 18.51
CA GLY A 676 8.60 0.57 19.74
C GLY A 676 8.37 1.97 20.33
N GLU A 677 7.85 2.92 19.56
CA GLU A 677 7.66 4.31 20.04
C GLU A 677 6.22 4.65 20.43
N TYR A 678 5.23 4.12 19.70
CA TYR A 678 3.82 4.43 19.89
C TYR A 678 3.10 3.25 20.53
N PRO A 679 2.87 3.23 21.86
CA PRO A 679 2.25 2.09 22.52
C PRO A 679 0.81 1.89 22.06
N ASP A 680 0.38 0.64 21.87
CA ASP A 680 -1.01 0.37 21.59
C ASP A 680 -1.86 0.43 22.86
N PHE A 681 -2.99 1.13 22.81
CA PHE A 681 -3.86 1.36 23.96
C PHE A 681 -4.42 0.07 24.60
N ARG A 682 -4.44 -1.07 23.88
CA ARG A 682 -4.95 -2.36 24.39
C ARG A 682 -3.93 -3.09 25.25
N ASP A 683 -2.64 -2.93 24.97
CA ASP A 683 -1.55 -3.49 25.79
C ASP A 683 -0.32 -2.56 25.77
N PRO A 684 -0.43 -1.37 26.38
CA PRO A 684 0.55 -0.29 26.23
C PRO A 684 1.92 -0.58 26.87
N GLU A 685 2.01 -1.63 27.70
CA GLU A 685 3.26 -2.06 28.32
C GLU A 685 4.00 -3.14 27.51
N LYS A 686 3.34 -3.75 26.50
CA LYS A 686 3.90 -4.90 25.77
C LYS A 686 3.92 -4.75 24.25
N SER A 687 3.12 -3.86 23.68
CA SER A 687 2.98 -3.75 22.23
C SER A 687 2.87 -2.30 21.78
N SER A 688 3.36 -2.06 20.57
CA SER A 688 3.28 -0.79 19.86
C SER A 688 2.37 -0.87 18.64
N GLN A 689 1.98 0.29 18.12
CA GLN A 689 1.27 0.42 16.85
C GLN A 689 2.30 0.59 15.74
N SER A 690 2.52 -0.46 14.95
CA SER A 690 3.48 -0.43 13.85
C SER A 690 2.84 0.08 12.56
N MET A 691 1.66 -0.40 12.18
CA MET A 691 0.95 0.07 10.98
C MET A 691 1.85 0.11 9.71
N SER A 692 2.62 -0.95 9.48
CA SER A 692 3.80 -0.96 8.58
C SER A 692 3.94 -2.30 7.85
N GLN A 693 4.99 -2.48 7.03
CA GLN A 693 5.34 -3.75 6.37
C GLN A 693 4.24 -4.20 5.42
N GLY A 694 4.07 -3.47 4.32
CA GLY A 694 3.07 -3.76 3.30
C GLY A 694 1.63 -3.47 3.75
N MET A 695 1.43 -2.52 4.66
CA MET A 695 0.10 -2.22 5.21
C MET A 695 -0.74 -1.37 4.23
N GLY A 696 -1.97 -1.78 3.95
CA GLY A 696 -2.98 -0.93 3.32
C GLY A 696 -3.86 -0.24 4.35
N MET A 697 -4.03 1.08 4.28
CA MET A 697 -4.79 1.83 5.29
C MET A 697 -5.74 2.89 4.73
N GLY A 698 -7.00 2.82 5.14
CA GLY A 698 -8.02 3.85 4.92
C GLY A 698 -8.37 4.63 6.19
N ILE A 699 -9.13 5.70 6.00
CA ILE A 699 -9.63 6.56 7.09
C ILE A 699 -11.04 6.13 7.44
N ARG A 700 -11.18 5.43 8.56
CA ARG A 700 -12.48 4.93 9.03
C ARG A 700 -13.29 6.06 9.71
N PRO A 701 -14.57 6.25 9.36
CA PRO A 701 -15.41 7.31 9.88
C PRO A 701 -15.95 7.08 11.32
N GLU A 702 -15.39 6.14 12.07
CA GLU A 702 -15.76 5.94 13.48
C GLU A 702 -15.01 6.90 14.41
N GLU A 703 -13.80 7.30 14.02
CA GLU A 703 -12.97 8.26 14.75
C GLU A 703 -13.23 9.71 14.29
N SER A 704 -13.92 9.88 13.16
CA SER A 704 -14.18 11.15 12.49
C SER A 704 -15.50 11.07 11.71
N ILE A 705 -16.31 12.13 11.64
CA ILE A 705 -17.54 12.15 10.81
C ILE A 705 -17.28 12.01 9.29
N VAL A 706 -16.02 11.91 8.87
CA VAL A 706 -15.52 11.88 7.50
C VAL A 706 -14.58 10.68 7.34
N GLY A 707 -14.75 9.90 6.27
CA GLY A 707 -13.90 8.74 5.98
C GLY A 707 -13.44 8.70 4.51
N ALA A 708 -12.47 7.85 4.24
CA ALA A 708 -11.94 7.61 2.90
C ALA A 708 -11.45 6.17 2.76
N SER A 709 -11.73 5.52 1.63
CA SER A 709 -11.17 4.21 1.32
C SER A 709 -9.64 4.27 1.25
N GLY A 710 -8.96 3.21 1.70
CA GLY A 710 -7.50 3.13 1.70
C GLY A 710 -6.87 2.86 0.34
N GLY A 711 -5.56 2.63 0.36
CA GLY A 711 -4.74 2.34 -0.80
C GLY A 711 -4.18 0.93 -0.82
N LEU A 712 -3.03 0.77 -1.49
CA LEU A 712 -2.28 -0.47 -1.63
C LEU A 712 -0.93 -0.31 -0.95
N GLY A 713 -0.65 -1.10 0.09
CA GLY A 713 0.68 -1.23 0.66
C GLY A 713 1.32 -2.54 0.26
N MET A 714 2.61 -2.52 -0.07
CA MET A 714 3.38 -3.68 -0.52
C MET A 714 4.77 -3.71 0.10
N LEU A 715 5.10 -4.82 0.75
CA LEU A 715 6.49 -5.22 1.02
C LEU A 715 6.76 -6.47 0.18
N ILE A 716 7.80 -6.44 -0.62
CA ILE A 716 8.22 -7.58 -1.43
C ILE A 716 9.69 -7.83 -1.11
N ASP A 717 9.97 -8.97 -0.51
CA ASP A 717 11.30 -9.57 -0.46
C ASP A 717 11.33 -10.72 -1.46
N ARG A 718 12.48 -10.96 -2.08
CA ARG A 718 12.63 -12.03 -3.08
C ARG A 718 13.57 -13.14 -2.64
N LYS A 719 14.53 -12.85 -1.74
CA LYS A 719 15.56 -13.82 -1.37
C LYS A 719 16.38 -13.34 -0.16
N GLY A 720 16.31 -14.05 0.95
CA GLY A 720 17.19 -13.84 2.08
C GLY A 720 16.73 -14.65 3.28
N ASP A 721 17.60 -14.85 4.27
CA ASP A 721 17.12 -15.41 5.55
C ASP A 721 16.73 -14.24 6.47
N ASP A 722 15.52 -13.73 6.32
CA ASP A 722 15.11 -12.40 6.75
C ASP A 722 14.34 -12.40 8.07
N GLN A 723 14.28 -11.21 8.67
CA GLN A 723 13.65 -11.01 9.97
C GLN A 723 12.69 -9.84 9.95
N TYR A 724 11.42 -10.15 10.16
CA TYR A 724 10.33 -9.18 10.17
C TYR A 724 9.82 -8.97 11.60
N TYR A 725 10.09 -7.79 12.15
CA TYR A 725 9.60 -7.35 13.45
C TYR A 725 8.60 -6.20 13.29
N GLY A 726 7.35 -6.46 13.64
CA GLY A 726 6.34 -5.41 13.73
C GLY A 726 5.15 -5.83 14.58
N ASP A 727 4.72 -5.01 15.53
CA ASP A 727 3.67 -5.37 16.48
C ASP A 727 2.26 -5.37 15.84
N TYR A 728 1.54 -4.26 15.94
CA TYR A 728 0.13 -4.21 15.56
C TYR A 728 -0.05 -3.59 14.19
N PHE A 729 -0.95 -4.19 13.39
CA PHE A 729 -1.23 -3.76 12.01
C PHE A 729 0.01 -3.84 11.12
N SER A 730 0.63 -5.01 11.02
CA SER A 730 1.88 -5.22 10.28
C SER A 730 1.80 -6.41 9.33
N GLN A 731 2.82 -6.57 8.48
CA GLN A 731 3.07 -7.77 7.69
C GLN A 731 1.88 -8.13 6.78
N GLY A 732 1.67 -7.29 5.75
CA GLY A 732 0.67 -7.52 4.71
C GLY A 732 -0.77 -7.31 5.18
N SER A 733 -1.00 -6.53 6.23
CA SER A 733 -2.34 -6.32 6.79
C SER A 733 -3.13 -5.21 6.08
N GLY A 734 -4.45 -5.36 6.03
CA GLY A 734 -5.34 -4.36 5.45
C GLY A 734 -6.28 -3.75 6.50
N TYR A 735 -6.46 -2.43 6.48
CA TYR A 735 -7.42 -1.73 7.34
C TYR A 735 -8.28 -0.75 6.55
N TYR A 736 -9.60 -0.92 6.65
CA TYR A 736 -10.62 -0.06 6.07
C TYR A 736 -10.49 0.15 4.55
N PHE A 737 -11.11 -0.77 3.80
CA PHE A 737 -11.21 -0.67 2.34
C PHE A 737 -9.87 -0.50 1.61
N ALA A 738 -8.83 -1.13 2.15
CA ALA A 738 -7.47 -1.11 1.65
C ALA A 738 -6.99 -2.53 1.27
N LEU A 739 -5.86 -2.63 0.60
CA LEU A 739 -5.13 -3.88 0.38
C LEU A 739 -3.74 -3.77 1.02
N GLY A 740 -3.46 -4.66 1.96
CA GLY A 740 -2.10 -4.91 2.44
C GLY A 740 -1.53 -6.18 1.82
N PHE A 741 -0.23 -6.16 1.58
CA PHE A 741 0.48 -7.14 0.80
C PHE A 741 1.91 -7.31 1.32
N LEU A 742 2.26 -8.51 1.78
CA LEU A 742 3.65 -8.93 2.02
C LEU A 742 3.93 -10.16 1.19
N TRP A 743 5.04 -10.16 0.47
CA TRP A 743 5.49 -11.30 -0.32
C TRP A 743 6.94 -11.59 0.01
N ASP A 744 7.22 -12.83 0.38
CA ASP A 744 8.56 -13.38 0.49
C ASP A 744 8.77 -14.47 -0.56
N GLY A 745 9.98 -14.48 -1.13
CA GLY A 745 10.36 -15.34 -2.23
C GLY A 745 11.15 -16.57 -1.82
N HIS A 746 12.18 -16.45 -0.99
CA HIS A 746 13.08 -17.57 -0.65
C HIS A 746 13.88 -17.27 0.61
N GLY A 747 14.02 -18.25 1.49
CA GLY A 747 15.02 -18.26 2.55
C GLY A 747 14.49 -18.97 3.77
N ASN A 748 15.03 -18.75 4.96
CA ASN A 748 14.41 -19.25 6.19
C ASN A 748 14.13 -18.05 7.09
N ASP A 749 12.89 -17.63 7.06
CA ASP A 749 12.43 -16.34 7.50
C ASP A 749 11.76 -16.41 8.85
N THR A 750 11.85 -15.30 9.59
CA THR A 750 11.19 -15.18 10.88
C THR A 750 10.30 -13.96 10.95
N TYR A 751 9.01 -14.21 11.17
CA TYR A 751 7.97 -13.20 11.27
C TYR A 751 7.49 -13.07 12.72
N HIS A 752 7.85 -11.98 13.37
CA HIS A 752 7.38 -11.65 14.72
C HIS A 752 6.37 -10.52 14.69
N ALA A 753 5.16 -10.81 15.15
CA ALA A 753 4.11 -9.81 15.25
C ALA A 753 3.22 -9.89 16.48
N GLY A 754 2.47 -8.82 16.70
CA GLY A 754 1.56 -8.67 17.81
C GLY A 754 0.15 -9.16 17.50
N ARG A 755 -0.63 -8.32 16.82
CA ARG A 755 -2.07 -8.51 16.60
C ARG A 755 -2.47 -7.77 15.32
N TYR A 756 -3.46 -8.28 14.58
CA TYR A 756 -3.86 -7.69 13.28
C TYR A 756 -2.68 -7.70 12.31
N ALA A 757 -2.01 -8.84 12.19
CA ALA A 757 -0.77 -8.97 11.44
C ALA A 757 -0.77 -10.22 10.54
N GLN A 758 0.26 -10.37 9.72
CA GLN A 758 0.50 -11.60 8.93
C GLN A 758 -0.68 -11.92 8.01
N GLY A 759 -0.95 -11.00 7.09
CA GLY A 759 -2.00 -11.12 6.09
C GLY A 759 -3.42 -10.96 6.66
N ALA A 760 -3.59 -10.23 7.75
CA ALA A 760 -4.91 -10.02 8.34
C ALA A 760 -5.71 -8.92 7.61
N GLY A 761 -6.98 -9.19 7.30
CA GLY A 761 -7.90 -8.21 6.72
C GLY A 761 -8.89 -7.68 7.75
N ILE A 762 -8.97 -6.36 7.91
CA ILE A 762 -9.75 -5.69 8.97
C ILE A 762 -10.69 -4.62 8.38
N HIS A 763 -11.97 -4.67 8.77
CA HIS A 763 -13.00 -3.69 8.38
C HIS A 763 -13.15 -3.53 6.86
N SER A 764 -13.60 -4.59 6.19
CA SER A 764 -13.79 -4.60 4.73
C SER A 764 -12.50 -4.32 3.93
N ALA A 765 -11.35 -4.71 4.47
CA ALA A 765 -10.04 -4.65 3.82
C ALA A 765 -9.50 -6.06 3.56
N ILE A 766 -8.49 -6.13 2.68
CA ILE A 766 -7.81 -7.36 2.32
C ILE A 766 -6.39 -7.31 2.90
N GLY A 767 -6.02 -8.34 3.65
CA GLY A 767 -4.64 -8.61 4.01
C GLY A 767 -4.16 -9.86 3.30
N PHE A 768 -2.91 -9.84 2.85
CA PHE A 768 -2.29 -10.95 2.17
C PHE A 768 -0.81 -11.03 2.55
N LEU A 769 -0.41 -12.17 3.10
CA LEU A 769 0.97 -12.57 3.25
C LEU A 769 1.17 -13.83 2.42
N LYS A 770 2.21 -13.86 1.60
CA LYS A 770 2.64 -15.07 0.92
C LYS A 770 4.13 -15.28 1.10
N ASP A 771 4.47 -16.51 1.45
CA ASP A 771 5.81 -17.05 1.43
C ASP A 771 5.88 -18.15 0.38
N THR A 772 7.01 -18.22 -0.33
CA THR A 772 7.16 -19.16 -1.45
C THR A 772 8.08 -20.33 -1.12
N TYR A 773 9.20 -20.12 -0.43
CA TYR A 773 10.16 -21.19 -0.17
C TYR A 773 10.91 -20.94 1.13
N GLY A 774 10.93 -21.90 2.03
CA GLY A 774 11.73 -21.77 3.24
C GLY A 774 11.33 -22.70 4.35
N ASP A 775 12.17 -22.91 5.37
CA ASP A 775 11.69 -23.46 6.64
C ASP A 775 11.39 -22.28 7.58
N ASP A 776 10.17 -21.75 7.54
CA ASP A 776 9.84 -20.43 8.10
C ASP A 776 9.17 -20.49 9.46
N THR A 777 9.25 -19.39 10.21
CA THR A 777 8.62 -19.26 11.52
C THR A 777 7.75 -18.03 11.63
N TYR A 778 6.47 -18.24 11.90
CA TYR A 778 5.47 -17.20 12.11
C TYR A 778 5.03 -17.16 13.57
N GLU A 779 5.40 -16.10 14.28
CA GLU A 779 5.01 -15.89 15.68
C GLU A 779 4.09 -14.68 15.85
N SER A 780 2.87 -14.94 16.33
CA SER A 780 1.97 -13.89 16.78
C SER A 780 1.79 -13.95 18.30
N THR A 781 2.12 -12.86 18.99
CA THR A 781 2.02 -12.80 20.45
C THR A 781 0.57 -12.76 20.95
N PHE A 782 -0.37 -12.30 20.11
CA PHE A 782 -1.80 -12.26 20.44
C PHE A 782 -2.69 -12.93 19.39
N GLY A 783 -3.49 -12.21 18.60
CA GLY A 783 -4.49 -12.81 17.73
C GLY A 783 -4.98 -11.92 16.61
N VAL A 784 -6.01 -12.37 15.88
CA VAL A 784 -6.42 -11.80 14.60
C VAL A 784 -5.21 -11.66 13.67
N SER A 785 -4.45 -12.73 13.54
CA SER A 785 -3.23 -12.79 12.72
C SER A 785 -3.21 -14.09 11.91
N GLN A 786 -2.21 -14.26 11.05
CA GLN A 786 -2.02 -15.49 10.26
C GLN A 786 -3.24 -15.78 9.39
N GLY A 787 -3.50 -14.87 8.45
CA GLY A 787 -4.58 -14.98 7.48
C GLY A 787 -5.97 -14.79 8.07
N CYS A 788 -6.14 -14.02 9.15
CA CYS A 788 -7.45 -13.77 9.74
C CYS A 788 -8.27 -12.71 8.98
N GLY A 789 -9.57 -12.96 8.81
CA GLY A 789 -10.52 -11.95 8.34
C GLY A 789 -11.40 -11.46 9.49
N HIS A 790 -11.49 -10.14 9.70
CA HIS A 790 -12.29 -9.54 10.78
C HIS A 790 -13.19 -8.41 10.29
N ASP A 791 -14.46 -8.41 10.75
CA ASP A 791 -15.50 -7.44 10.39
C ASP A 791 -15.58 -7.24 8.87
N THR A 792 -16.01 -8.30 8.15
CA THR A 792 -16.03 -8.40 6.68
C THR A 792 -14.67 -8.27 5.98
N GLY A 793 -13.57 -8.19 6.72
CA GLY A 793 -12.23 -8.27 6.16
C GLY A 793 -11.90 -9.67 5.63
N ILE A 794 -10.94 -9.72 4.71
CA ILE A 794 -10.45 -10.92 4.04
C ILE A 794 -8.97 -11.05 4.36
N GLY A 795 -8.56 -12.13 5.01
CA GLY A 795 -7.16 -12.41 5.33
C GLY A 795 -6.67 -13.66 4.63
N PHE A 796 -5.43 -13.60 4.15
CA PHE A 796 -4.71 -14.72 3.56
C PHE A 796 -3.29 -14.79 4.12
N LEU A 797 -2.90 -15.97 4.57
CA LEU A 797 -1.51 -16.39 4.71
C LEU A 797 -1.33 -17.65 3.85
N VAL A 798 -0.36 -17.63 2.95
CA VAL A 798 -0.11 -18.75 2.01
C VAL A 798 1.38 -19.11 2.01
N GLY A 799 1.71 -20.34 2.40
CA GLY A 799 3.03 -20.96 2.24
C GLY A 799 2.98 -21.99 1.10
N ASP A 800 3.95 -21.94 0.19
CA ASP A 800 4.00 -22.87 -0.96
C ASP A 800 4.91 -24.09 -0.70
N TYR A 801 6.08 -23.90 -0.09
CA TYR A 801 7.07 -24.96 0.16
C TYR A 801 7.86 -24.68 1.44
N GLY A 802 8.00 -25.69 2.30
CA GLY A 802 8.80 -25.52 3.51
C GLY A 802 8.68 -26.63 4.52
N ASN A 803 9.21 -26.43 5.72
CA ASN A 803 8.71 -27.10 6.92
C ASN A 803 8.46 -25.99 7.95
N ASP A 804 7.23 -25.48 7.94
CA ASP A 804 6.92 -24.21 8.53
C ASP A 804 6.37 -24.35 9.95
N THR A 805 6.58 -23.31 10.75
CA THR A 805 6.05 -23.24 12.10
C THR A 805 5.18 -22.02 12.32
N TYR A 806 3.90 -22.27 12.56
CA TYR A 806 2.89 -21.26 12.86
C TYR A 806 2.55 -21.27 14.36
N ARG A 807 2.99 -20.24 15.09
CA ARG A 807 2.71 -20.07 16.52
C ARG A 807 1.80 -18.88 16.81
N SER A 808 0.72 -19.13 17.54
CA SER A 808 -0.14 -18.05 18.04
C SER A 808 -0.84 -18.40 19.35
N LYS A 809 -1.15 -17.40 20.17
CA LYS A 809 -1.84 -17.63 21.45
C LYS A 809 -3.36 -17.60 21.33
N THR A 810 -3.90 -16.83 20.39
CA THR A 810 -5.35 -16.65 20.24
C THR A 810 -5.76 -16.37 18.80
N THR A 811 -6.97 -16.81 18.42
CA THR A 811 -7.74 -16.31 17.28
C THR A 811 -6.88 -16.04 16.03
N SER A 812 -6.14 -17.04 15.55
CA SER A 812 -5.22 -16.96 14.40
C SER A 812 -5.34 -18.23 13.56
N GLN A 813 -4.56 -18.40 12.49
CA GLN A 813 -4.57 -19.60 11.64
C GLN A 813 -5.87 -19.73 10.85
N GLY A 814 -6.11 -18.73 9.99
CA GLY A 814 -7.20 -18.75 9.03
C GLY A 814 -8.59 -18.60 9.67
N VAL A 815 -8.72 -17.77 10.71
CA VAL A 815 -10.02 -17.56 11.38
C VAL A 815 -10.87 -16.51 10.65
N GLY A 816 -12.15 -16.82 10.47
CA GLY A 816 -13.17 -15.87 10.03
C GLY A 816 -13.95 -15.28 11.20
N LEU A 817 -13.76 -14.00 11.50
CA LEU A 817 -14.42 -13.27 12.58
C LEU A 817 -15.41 -12.25 12.05
N GLU A 818 -16.58 -12.16 12.70
CA GLU A 818 -17.57 -11.10 12.43
C GLU A 818 -17.82 -10.94 10.92
N LYS A 819 -18.23 -12.02 10.24
CA LYS A 819 -18.50 -12.09 8.78
C LYS A 819 -17.25 -12.03 7.88
N GLY A 820 -16.04 -12.03 8.44
CA GLY A 820 -14.79 -12.06 7.67
C GLY A 820 -14.47 -13.43 7.08
N ILE A 821 -13.56 -13.44 6.11
CA ILE A 821 -12.97 -14.66 5.52
C ILE A 821 -11.51 -14.72 5.97
N GLY A 822 -11.13 -15.77 6.68
CA GLY A 822 -9.73 -16.04 6.99
C GLY A 822 -9.27 -17.32 6.30
N VAL A 823 -8.06 -17.28 5.74
CA VAL A 823 -7.40 -18.40 5.07
C VAL A 823 -5.96 -18.49 5.53
N LEU A 824 -5.58 -19.63 6.09
CA LEU A 824 -4.21 -20.08 6.17
C LEU A 824 -4.08 -21.31 5.27
N ALA A 825 -3.14 -21.30 4.34
CA ALA A 825 -2.91 -22.43 3.46
C ALA A 825 -1.41 -22.72 3.33
N ASP A 826 -1.03 -23.93 3.70
CA ASP A 826 0.29 -24.50 3.44
C ASP A 826 0.15 -25.62 2.41
N PHE A 827 1.05 -25.65 1.43
CA PHE A 827 0.95 -26.57 0.30
C PHE A 827 1.95 -27.72 0.31
N CYS A 828 3.09 -27.57 0.96
CA CYS A 828 4.10 -28.60 1.04
C CYS A 828 4.95 -28.43 2.30
N GLY A 829 5.04 -29.48 3.11
CA GLY A 829 6.01 -29.49 4.20
C GLY A 829 5.77 -30.58 5.22
N ASN A 830 6.48 -30.52 6.34
CA ASN A 830 6.01 -31.14 7.57
C ASN A 830 5.92 -30.03 8.61
N ASP A 831 4.70 -29.55 8.85
CA ASP A 831 4.46 -28.26 9.44
C ASP A 831 3.96 -28.37 10.88
N ILE A 832 4.17 -27.29 11.64
CA ILE A 832 3.77 -27.19 13.04
C ILE A 832 2.77 -26.06 13.19
N TYR A 833 1.53 -26.42 13.50
CA TYR A 833 0.45 -25.49 13.81
C TYR A 833 0.18 -25.48 15.32
N ASP A 834 0.90 -24.61 16.03
CA ASP A 834 0.79 -24.43 17.48
C ASP A 834 -0.09 -23.20 17.80
N ALA A 835 -1.34 -23.46 18.16
CA ALA A 835 -2.27 -22.43 18.59
C ALA A 835 -3.16 -22.91 19.75
N ASN A 836 -4.06 -22.07 20.24
CA ASN A 836 -5.07 -22.56 21.18
C ASN A 836 -6.19 -23.35 20.47
N ASN A 837 -7.01 -24.08 21.25
CA ASN A 837 -8.06 -25.00 20.75
C ASN A 837 -9.19 -24.35 19.91
N HIS A 838 -9.15 -23.04 19.66
CA HIS A 838 -10.20 -22.30 18.95
C HIS A 838 -9.62 -21.37 17.87
N SER A 839 -8.54 -21.80 17.21
CA SER A 839 -7.83 -21.01 16.21
C SER A 839 -7.80 -21.68 14.83
N GLN A 840 -7.73 -23.00 14.75
CA GLN A 840 -7.47 -23.69 13.48
C GLN A 840 -8.67 -23.76 12.52
N GLY A 841 -8.71 -22.82 11.56
CA GLY A 841 -9.70 -22.79 10.47
C GLY A 841 -11.14 -22.70 10.98
N VAL A 842 -11.36 -21.95 12.06
CA VAL A 842 -12.69 -21.79 12.68
C VAL A 842 -13.36 -20.49 12.27
N SER A 843 -14.69 -20.44 12.42
CA SER A 843 -15.45 -19.20 12.31
C SER A 843 -16.16 -18.89 13.61
N THR A 844 -16.29 -17.60 13.90
CA THR A 844 -17.10 -17.12 15.02
C THR A 844 -18.30 -16.35 14.47
N PRO A 845 -19.54 -16.66 14.94
CA PRO A 845 -20.72 -15.90 14.56
C PRO A 845 -20.57 -14.42 14.89
N SER A 846 -21.17 -13.56 14.06
CA SER A 846 -21.26 -12.14 14.37
C SER A 846 -22.00 -11.93 15.69
N LYS A 847 -21.48 -11.02 16.53
CA LYS A 847 -22.15 -10.61 17.79
C LYS A 847 -23.44 -9.84 17.56
N THR A 848 -23.63 -9.31 16.35
CA THR A 848 -24.72 -8.38 16.00
C THR A 848 -25.68 -8.96 14.98
N GLU A 849 -25.36 -10.10 14.35
CA GLU A 849 -26.11 -10.65 13.22
C GLU A 849 -26.07 -12.18 13.20
N GLU A 850 -27.11 -12.82 12.65
CA GLU A 850 -27.14 -14.27 12.38
C GLU A 850 -26.35 -14.63 11.11
N VAL A 851 -25.15 -14.06 10.95
CA VAL A 851 -24.22 -14.34 9.86
C VAL A 851 -22.87 -14.68 10.48
N SER A 852 -22.25 -15.76 10.01
CA SER A 852 -20.92 -16.18 10.46
C SER A 852 -19.87 -15.80 9.41
N GLY A 853 -18.63 -15.63 9.84
CA GLY A 853 -17.49 -15.59 8.93
C GLY A 853 -17.18 -16.97 8.36
N ILE A 854 -16.03 -17.11 7.73
CA ILE A 854 -15.49 -18.37 7.24
C ILE A 854 -14.04 -18.46 7.63
N GLY A 855 -13.69 -19.52 8.33
CA GLY A 855 -12.30 -19.87 8.55
C GLY A 855 -11.87 -21.02 7.67
N ILE A 856 -10.69 -20.93 7.09
CA ILE A 856 -10.11 -21.97 6.24
C ILE A 856 -8.68 -22.23 6.72
N LEU A 857 -8.40 -23.49 7.04
CA LEU A 857 -7.05 -24.00 7.23
C LEU A 857 -6.81 -25.09 6.18
N ILE A 858 -5.75 -24.96 5.40
CA ILE A 858 -5.34 -25.95 4.40
C ILE A 858 -3.92 -26.35 4.72
N ASP A 859 -3.72 -27.65 4.76
CA ASP A 859 -2.45 -28.35 4.82
C ASP A 859 -2.55 -29.46 3.76
N TYR A 860 -1.80 -29.33 2.66
CA TYR A 860 -2.07 -30.11 1.43
C TYR A 860 -1.12 -31.28 1.17
N GLN A 861 0.10 -31.21 1.69
CA GLN A 861 1.09 -32.27 1.60
C GLN A 861 1.97 -32.25 2.84
N GLY A 862 2.27 -33.43 3.35
CA GLY A 862 3.16 -33.67 4.47
C GLY A 862 2.90 -35.04 5.03
N ASP A 863 3.90 -35.65 5.67
CA ASP A 863 3.75 -36.98 6.26
C ASP A 863 3.77 -36.92 7.80
N HIS A 864 4.08 -35.76 8.40
CA HIS A 864 4.35 -35.62 9.84
C HIS A 864 3.88 -34.29 10.45
N ASP A 865 2.82 -33.71 9.91
CA ASP A 865 2.27 -32.43 10.38
C ASP A 865 1.71 -32.51 11.80
N THR A 866 1.94 -31.45 12.57
CA THR A 866 1.48 -31.38 13.96
C THR A 866 0.46 -30.27 14.13
N PHE A 867 -0.75 -30.65 14.54
CA PHE A 867 -1.82 -29.72 14.85
C PHE A 867 -2.10 -29.70 16.35
N HIS A 868 -2.46 -28.54 16.86
CA HIS A 868 -3.02 -28.43 18.21
C HIS A 868 -4.36 -29.16 18.37
N ASP A 869 -5.27 -29.04 17.40
CA ASP A 869 -6.49 -29.85 17.35
C ASP A 869 -6.20 -31.26 16.83
N LEU A 870 -7.03 -32.23 17.22
CA LEU A 870 -6.97 -33.58 16.66
C LEU A 870 -7.58 -33.61 15.25
N ILE A 871 -6.73 -33.36 14.25
CA ILE A 871 -7.06 -33.43 12.82
C ILE A 871 -6.42 -34.71 12.25
N ALA A 872 -7.20 -35.50 11.50
CA ALA A 872 -6.71 -36.72 10.88
C ALA A 872 -6.14 -36.45 9.47
N GLU A 873 -5.19 -37.27 9.04
CA GLU A 873 -4.66 -37.26 7.67
C GLU A 873 -5.73 -37.61 6.63
N HIS A 874 -5.54 -37.13 5.40
CA HIS A 874 -6.42 -37.37 4.25
C HIS A 874 -7.90 -37.05 4.52
N LEU A 875 -8.14 -35.99 5.30
CA LEU A 875 -9.46 -35.59 5.75
C LEU A 875 -9.77 -34.13 5.42
N LEU A 876 -10.96 -33.92 4.87
CA LEU A 876 -11.63 -32.62 4.85
C LEU A 876 -12.68 -32.56 5.97
N LEU A 877 -12.51 -31.60 6.88
CA LEU A 877 -13.39 -31.36 8.02
C LEU A 877 -14.20 -30.06 7.80
N TYR A 878 -15.52 -30.19 7.80
CA TYR A 878 -16.42 -29.03 7.85
C TYR A 878 -16.93 -28.84 9.26
N ARG A 879 -16.42 -27.80 9.93
CA ARG A 879 -16.77 -27.49 11.31
C ARG A 879 -18.17 -26.91 11.41
N SER A 880 -18.86 -27.30 12.47
CA SER A 880 -20.21 -26.86 12.83
C SER A 880 -20.35 -25.36 13.03
N ASN A 881 -19.26 -24.69 13.44
CA ASN A 881 -19.18 -23.24 13.63
C ASN A 881 -18.83 -22.46 12.35
N GLY A 882 -18.67 -23.11 11.19
CA GLY A 882 -18.44 -22.44 9.90
C GLY A 882 -16.98 -22.43 9.45
N GLY A 883 -16.26 -23.53 9.67
CA GLY A 883 -14.86 -23.70 9.26
C GLY A 883 -14.65 -24.79 8.22
N LEU A 884 -13.59 -24.67 7.44
CA LEU A 884 -13.11 -25.66 6.48
C LEU A 884 -11.66 -26.00 6.81
N VAL A 885 -11.37 -27.25 7.18
CA VAL A 885 -10.01 -27.70 7.46
C VAL A 885 -9.66 -28.86 6.54
N LEU A 886 -8.64 -28.70 5.71
CA LEU A 886 -8.04 -29.79 4.93
C LEU A 886 -6.70 -30.15 5.55
N ASN A 887 -6.50 -31.44 5.84
CA ASN A 887 -5.19 -32.05 6.02
C ASN A 887 -5.12 -33.20 5.01
N LYS A 888 -4.13 -33.18 4.13
CA LYS A 888 -3.99 -34.16 3.08
C LYS A 888 -2.61 -34.79 3.01
#